data_AF-A0A959P4P1-F1
#
_entry.id   AF-A0A959P4P1-F1
#
_cell.length_a   1.000
_cell.length_b   1.000
_cell.length_c   1.000
_cell.angle_alpha   90.00
_cell.angle_beta   90.00
_cell.angle_gamma   90.00
#
_symmetry.space_group_name_H-M   'P 1'
#
loop_
_entity.id
_entity.type
_entity.pdbx_description
1 polymer ?
#
loop_
_entity_poly.entity_id
_entity_poly.type
_entity_poly.pdbx_seq_one_letter_code
_entity_poly.pdbx_strand_id
1 'polypeptide(L)'
;MRFTILLLLVAKVTFGQIDPSKITVARDDYGVPHIFAETDAEVAYGLAWASCEDLMPTMQEMLYAGKGFAGRHTGKDGAARDYLTHLLGIRQLVDERYESDISEDFKRYLEGYCAGANAYIKKHWKTEKFLKKAFPLTPKDVVASYVFSLSVISGAHKPVQKALAGKLDSESVPMGSNAFAMNSSITADGNTYLAVNPHMPYDGPFSFYEAHLNSEEGLNILGGLFPGGVCIFLGSNENLGWSHTWNGLDLVDTYRLEMHKKKKETYKFDGEWLKLERRPIWLKVKVGGIVLPVKQMAYWSVYGPTVKSKKDGKFYSIRCAAFQDIRVAEQWFRMNKSKNFTEFNQALQMQALARFNIVYADKNDTIYYIDNGMIPKRDISFDWENTVPGNTSLTLWDELVPIDSLPQYVNPECGYVFNANNAPFNATCDQYNLSEAMYHRHMGFWTHDNNRSIRFKNLVSEVSQVDWEMFKAIKWDQHLPENHVFIKSMQNGYTLDATKYPEIADAIEVIAKWDYDMTATNMQAAFAYATTQKVLKRVGKRSEAVADGLYVSDAMWVEAIAKTKEEFLHHFGKLEVPYGDVQTFTRSGKTVKMGGIPDVLAACASDWDAKTGKMEAQGGDTYVQLTRFSKDGPPYIESLMAGGNSDRPDSPHFNDQMDMLAGHQTKKMTLDKEEVLRTAKTTYHPE
;
A
#
# COMPACT_ATOMS: atom_id res chain seq x y z
N MET A 1 -3.43 -71.92 -10.19
CA MET A 1 -3.09 -70.50 -10.37
C MET A 1 -4.20 -69.66 -9.78
N ARG A 2 -3.98 -69.05 -8.61
CA ARG A 2 -4.93 -68.11 -7.97
C ARG A 2 -4.67 -66.71 -8.53
N PHE A 3 -5.67 -66.07 -9.10
CA PHE A 3 -5.65 -64.65 -9.42
C PHE A 3 -6.06 -63.87 -8.17
N THR A 4 -5.14 -63.07 -7.64
CA THR A 4 -5.41 -62.12 -6.56
C THR A 4 -5.82 -60.80 -7.20
N ILE A 5 -7.09 -60.42 -7.06
CA ILE A 5 -7.59 -59.09 -7.46
C ILE A 5 -7.27 -58.14 -6.31
N LEU A 6 -6.37 -57.18 -6.56
CA LEU A 6 -6.05 -56.09 -5.65
C LEU A 6 -7.10 -54.98 -5.83
N LEU A 7 -8.02 -54.85 -4.87
CA LEU A 7 -8.95 -53.72 -4.79
C LEU A 7 -8.21 -52.48 -4.27
N LEU A 8 -7.95 -51.52 -5.14
CA LEU A 8 -7.53 -50.17 -4.79
C LEU A 8 -8.72 -49.43 -4.16
N LEU A 9 -8.72 -49.34 -2.83
CA LEU A 9 -9.59 -48.43 -2.07
C LEU A 9 -9.05 -47.00 -2.22
N VAL A 10 -9.64 -46.23 -3.14
CA VAL A 10 -9.46 -44.78 -3.18
C VAL A 10 -10.31 -44.19 -2.06
N ALA A 11 -9.70 -43.91 -0.91
CA ALA A 11 -10.33 -43.12 0.13
C ALA A 11 -10.52 -41.68 -0.40
N LYS A 12 -11.74 -41.36 -0.83
CA LYS A 12 -12.14 -39.96 -0.98
C LYS A 12 -12.21 -39.36 0.42
N VAL A 13 -11.23 -38.55 0.79
CA VAL A 13 -11.36 -37.65 1.94
C VAL A 13 -12.46 -36.65 1.57
N THR A 14 -13.67 -36.87 2.08
CA THR A 14 -14.74 -35.88 2.03
C THR A 14 -14.39 -34.80 3.05
N PHE A 15 -13.91 -33.65 2.57
CA PHE A 15 -13.73 -32.49 3.44
C PHE A 15 -15.11 -32.02 3.95
N GLY A 16 -15.18 -31.74 5.25
CA GLY A 16 -16.40 -31.26 5.89
C GLY A 16 -16.82 -29.91 5.33
N GLN A 17 -18.13 -29.71 5.23
CA GLN A 17 -18.72 -28.38 5.00
C GLN A 17 -18.31 -27.44 6.15
N ILE A 18 -17.96 -26.18 5.85
CA ILE A 18 -17.71 -25.14 6.85
C ILE A 18 -18.85 -25.13 7.87
N ASP A 19 -18.53 -25.17 9.16
CA ASP A 19 -19.49 -25.11 10.26
C ASP A 19 -19.33 -23.77 11.00
N PRO A 20 -20.17 -22.76 10.70
CA PRO A 20 -20.05 -21.44 11.32
C PRO A 20 -20.15 -21.47 12.85
N SER A 21 -20.81 -22.48 13.43
CA SER A 21 -20.94 -22.64 14.88
C SER A 21 -19.61 -22.98 15.58
N LYS A 22 -18.58 -23.39 14.83
CA LYS A 22 -17.24 -23.65 15.34
C LYS A 22 -16.28 -22.46 15.22
N ILE A 23 -16.70 -21.41 14.51
CA ILE A 23 -15.90 -20.21 14.32
C ILE A 23 -16.22 -19.25 15.45
N THR A 24 -15.22 -18.87 16.24
CA THR A 24 -15.38 -17.87 17.29
C THR A 24 -14.81 -16.56 16.83
N VAL A 25 -15.63 -15.51 16.77
CA VAL A 25 -15.17 -14.13 16.59
C VAL A 25 -15.27 -13.42 17.93
N ALA A 26 -14.13 -13.03 18.48
CA ALA A 26 -14.02 -12.22 19.69
C ALA A 26 -13.61 -10.80 19.30
N ARG A 27 -14.35 -9.78 19.75
CA ARG A 27 -14.01 -8.37 19.49
C ARG A 27 -13.48 -7.71 20.76
N ASP A 28 -12.36 -7.02 20.63
CA ASP A 28 -11.72 -6.27 21.70
C ASP A 28 -12.37 -4.89 21.94
N ASP A 29 -11.74 -4.07 22.79
CA ASP A 29 -12.20 -2.72 23.16
C ASP A 29 -12.29 -1.75 21.97
N TYR A 30 -11.62 -2.06 20.87
CA TYR A 30 -11.51 -1.23 19.66
C TYR A 30 -12.18 -1.88 18.44
N GLY A 31 -12.95 -2.94 18.66
CA GLY A 31 -13.68 -3.65 17.62
C GLY A 31 -12.80 -4.52 16.73
N VAL A 32 -11.54 -4.76 17.08
CA VAL A 32 -10.64 -5.66 16.34
C VAL A 32 -11.17 -7.09 16.45
N PRO A 33 -11.48 -7.77 15.33
CA PRO A 33 -11.89 -9.16 15.38
C PRO A 33 -10.66 -10.07 15.57
N HIS A 34 -10.73 -10.91 16.58
CA HIS A 34 -9.88 -12.08 16.75
C HIS A 34 -10.70 -13.32 16.39
N ILE A 35 -10.28 -14.00 15.32
CA ILE A 35 -11.01 -15.10 14.72
C ILE A 35 -10.29 -16.40 15.03
N PHE A 36 -11.00 -17.30 15.71
CA PHE A 36 -10.51 -18.61 16.13
C PHE A 36 -11.33 -19.72 15.49
N ALA A 37 -10.68 -20.70 14.85
CA ALA A 37 -11.33 -21.92 14.37
C ALA A 37 -10.33 -23.09 14.28
N GLU A 38 -10.81 -24.29 13.99
CA GLU A 38 -9.95 -25.46 13.82
C GLU A 38 -9.17 -25.35 12.49
N THR A 39 -9.84 -24.94 11.42
CA THR A 39 -9.25 -24.90 10.07
C THR A 39 -8.97 -23.48 9.58
N ASP A 40 -7.98 -23.33 8.70
CA ASP A 40 -7.66 -22.06 8.03
C ASP A 40 -8.88 -21.54 7.23
N ALA A 41 -9.65 -22.43 6.60
CA ALA A 41 -10.83 -22.06 5.81
C ALA A 41 -11.97 -21.50 6.68
N GLU A 42 -12.16 -22.03 7.88
CA GLU A 42 -13.11 -21.50 8.87
C GLU A 42 -12.65 -20.15 9.42
N VAL A 43 -11.34 -19.96 9.65
CA VAL A 43 -10.81 -18.63 9.99
C VAL A 43 -11.04 -17.63 8.85
N ALA A 44 -10.84 -18.04 7.60
CA ALA A 44 -11.11 -17.21 6.43
C ALA A 44 -12.60 -16.81 6.33
N TYR A 45 -13.51 -17.73 6.66
CA TYR A 45 -14.94 -17.44 6.77
C TYR A 45 -15.22 -16.36 7.82
N GLY A 46 -14.67 -16.52 9.03
CA GLY A 46 -14.82 -15.55 10.11
C GLY A 46 -14.25 -14.17 9.74
N LEU A 47 -13.09 -14.13 9.08
CA LEU A 47 -12.50 -12.89 8.57
C LEU A 47 -13.42 -12.21 7.56
N ALA A 48 -13.95 -12.95 6.58
CA ALA A 48 -14.86 -12.39 5.59
C ALA A 48 -16.13 -11.82 6.23
N TRP A 49 -16.70 -12.55 7.20
CA TRP A 49 -17.87 -12.11 7.96
C TRP A 49 -17.60 -10.81 8.71
N ALA A 50 -16.55 -10.78 9.54
CA ALA A 50 -16.18 -9.60 10.33
C ALA A 50 -15.83 -8.40 9.43
N SER A 51 -15.10 -8.64 8.34
CA SER A 51 -14.80 -7.59 7.35
C SER A 51 -16.08 -7.00 6.73
N CYS A 52 -17.10 -7.81 6.46
CA CYS A 52 -18.38 -7.29 5.96
C CYS A 52 -19.14 -6.49 7.03
N GLU A 53 -19.14 -6.95 8.29
CA GLU A 53 -19.72 -6.19 9.40
C GLU A 53 -19.10 -4.79 9.49
N ASP A 54 -17.79 -4.67 9.29
CA ASP A 54 -17.07 -3.41 9.52
C ASP A 54 -16.88 -2.53 8.27
N LEU A 55 -16.85 -3.14 7.07
CA LEU A 55 -16.32 -2.51 5.83
C LEU A 55 -17.12 -2.80 4.56
N MET A 56 -18.33 -3.39 4.63
CA MET A 56 -19.08 -3.80 3.42
C MET A 56 -19.23 -2.71 2.33
N PRO A 57 -19.45 -1.41 2.66
CA PRO A 57 -19.52 -0.36 1.65
C PRO A 57 -18.24 -0.26 0.81
N THR A 58 -17.07 -0.25 1.43
CA THR A 58 -15.79 -0.15 0.72
C THR A 58 -15.37 -1.48 0.09
N MET A 59 -15.56 -2.60 0.81
CA MET A 59 -15.20 -3.95 0.34
C MET A 59 -15.90 -4.31 -0.97
N GLN A 60 -17.20 -4.01 -1.12
CA GLN A 60 -17.91 -4.36 -2.35
C GLN A 60 -17.40 -3.59 -3.58
N GLU A 61 -16.89 -2.36 -3.42
CA GLU A 61 -16.34 -1.59 -4.55
C GLU A 61 -15.11 -2.26 -5.14
N MET A 62 -14.24 -2.81 -4.30
CA MET A 62 -13.05 -3.57 -4.72
C MET A 62 -13.42 -4.88 -5.40
N LEU A 63 -14.42 -5.59 -4.88
CA LEU A 63 -14.92 -6.82 -5.50
C LEU A 63 -15.59 -6.55 -6.86
N TYR A 64 -16.30 -5.43 -7.01
CA TYR A 64 -16.91 -5.07 -8.30
C TYR A 64 -15.88 -4.80 -9.39
N ALA A 65 -14.71 -4.25 -9.06
CA ALA A 65 -13.65 -3.99 -10.02
C ALA A 65 -13.12 -5.29 -10.64
N GLY A 66 -12.65 -6.24 -9.82
CA GLY A 66 -12.17 -7.55 -10.31
C GLY A 66 -13.23 -8.35 -11.06
N LYS A 67 -14.52 -8.15 -10.72
CA LYS A 67 -15.65 -8.83 -11.37
C LYS A 67 -16.06 -8.22 -12.73
N GLY A 68 -15.62 -7.00 -13.05
CA GLY A 68 -16.10 -6.25 -14.23
C GLY A 68 -17.53 -5.71 -14.04
N PHE A 69 -17.85 -5.32 -12.80
CA PHE A 69 -19.15 -4.80 -12.38
C PHE A 69 -19.11 -3.35 -11.90
N ALA A 70 -17.94 -2.72 -11.82
CA ALA A 70 -17.78 -1.37 -11.29
C ALA A 70 -18.60 -0.35 -12.10
N GLY A 71 -18.73 -0.51 -13.43
CA GLY A 71 -19.51 0.39 -14.28
C GLY A 71 -21.02 0.38 -13.99
N ARG A 72 -21.53 -0.70 -13.40
CA ARG A 72 -22.93 -0.79 -12.93
C ARG A 72 -23.12 -0.04 -11.61
N HIS A 73 -22.05 0.14 -10.85
CA HIS A 73 -22.05 0.82 -9.56
C HIS A 73 -21.84 2.33 -9.74
N THR A 74 -20.67 2.72 -10.24
CA THR A 74 -20.22 4.13 -10.32
C THR A 74 -20.23 4.71 -11.73
N GLY A 75 -20.94 4.07 -12.67
CA GLY A 75 -21.14 4.63 -14.01
C GLY A 75 -19.86 4.67 -14.84
N LYS A 76 -19.52 5.84 -15.38
CA LYS A 76 -18.41 6.02 -16.33
C LYS A 76 -17.05 5.65 -15.72
N ASP A 77 -16.81 6.03 -14.46
CA ASP A 77 -15.52 5.80 -13.81
C ASP A 77 -15.35 4.31 -13.47
N GLY A 78 -16.44 3.66 -13.07
CA GLY A 78 -16.48 2.21 -12.92
C GLY A 78 -16.27 1.49 -14.26
N ALA A 79 -16.83 1.99 -15.36
CA ALA A 79 -16.68 1.39 -16.67
C ALA A 79 -15.24 1.45 -17.19
N ALA A 80 -14.45 2.46 -16.78
CA ALA A 80 -13.02 2.51 -17.08
C ALA A 80 -12.24 1.38 -16.38
N ARG A 81 -12.59 1.06 -15.13
CA ARG A 81 -12.05 -0.08 -14.37
C ARG A 81 -12.46 -1.42 -15.00
N ASP A 82 -13.74 -1.56 -15.38
CA ASP A 82 -14.24 -2.73 -16.09
C ASP A 82 -13.50 -2.95 -17.43
N TYR A 83 -13.28 -1.87 -18.19
CA TYR A 83 -12.53 -1.93 -19.45
C TYR A 83 -11.10 -2.41 -19.23
N LEU A 84 -10.42 -1.88 -18.20
CA LEU A 84 -9.06 -2.32 -17.86
C LEU A 84 -9.03 -3.80 -17.50
N THR A 85 -9.97 -4.28 -16.67
CA THR A 85 -10.08 -5.70 -16.30
C THR A 85 -10.20 -6.61 -17.53
N HIS A 86 -11.03 -6.21 -18.49
CA HIS A 86 -11.19 -6.95 -19.74
C HIS A 86 -9.96 -6.85 -20.65
N LEU A 87 -9.39 -5.65 -20.81
CA LEU A 87 -8.25 -5.39 -21.68
C LEU A 87 -7.01 -6.17 -21.21
N LEU A 88 -6.76 -6.20 -19.89
CA LEU A 88 -5.66 -6.95 -19.29
C LEU A 88 -5.86 -8.47 -19.31
N GLY A 89 -7.04 -8.96 -19.71
CA GLY A 89 -7.31 -10.39 -19.82
C GLY A 89 -7.41 -11.11 -18.46
N ILE A 90 -7.59 -10.37 -17.35
CA ILE A 90 -7.48 -10.90 -15.98
C ILE A 90 -8.38 -12.12 -15.76
N ARG A 91 -9.65 -12.03 -16.18
CA ARG A 91 -10.59 -13.15 -16.01
C ARG A 91 -10.18 -14.38 -16.79
N GLN A 92 -9.74 -14.19 -18.03
CA GLN A 92 -9.26 -15.28 -18.86
C GLN A 92 -8.04 -15.95 -18.22
N LEU A 93 -7.07 -15.16 -17.75
CA LEU A 93 -5.89 -15.67 -17.05
C LEU A 93 -6.26 -16.49 -15.81
N VAL A 94 -7.16 -15.96 -14.96
CA VAL A 94 -7.61 -16.68 -13.77
C VAL A 94 -8.34 -17.96 -14.15
N ASP A 95 -9.23 -17.93 -15.14
CA ASP A 95 -9.95 -19.14 -15.56
C ASP A 95 -9.01 -20.23 -16.09
N GLU A 96 -7.95 -19.84 -16.81
CA GLU A 96 -6.95 -20.75 -17.40
C GLU A 96 -5.98 -21.32 -16.35
N ARG A 97 -5.56 -20.51 -15.37
CA ARG A 97 -4.46 -20.86 -14.46
C ARG A 97 -4.89 -21.26 -13.04
N TYR A 98 -6.12 -20.95 -12.63
CA TYR A 98 -6.55 -21.18 -11.23
C TYR A 98 -6.40 -22.64 -10.80
N GLU A 99 -6.72 -23.60 -11.67
CA GLU A 99 -6.67 -25.01 -11.29
C GLU A 99 -5.24 -25.54 -11.15
N SER A 100 -4.29 -25.02 -11.93
CA SER A 100 -2.90 -25.48 -11.96
C SER A 100 -1.99 -24.75 -10.99
N ASP A 101 -2.23 -23.46 -10.78
CA ASP A 101 -1.25 -22.57 -10.13
C ASP A 101 -1.57 -22.28 -8.67
N ILE A 102 -2.85 -22.36 -8.29
CA ILE A 102 -3.29 -22.18 -6.92
C ILE A 102 -3.27 -23.53 -6.22
N SER A 103 -2.62 -23.61 -5.07
CA SER A 103 -2.58 -24.84 -4.27
C SER A 103 -3.95 -25.24 -3.71
N GLU A 104 -4.17 -26.54 -3.52
CA GLU A 104 -5.44 -27.06 -3.01
C GLU A 104 -5.78 -26.58 -1.59
N ASP A 105 -4.79 -26.34 -0.74
CA ASP A 105 -5.02 -25.74 0.58
C ASP A 105 -5.45 -24.27 0.49
N PHE A 106 -4.83 -23.49 -0.41
CA PHE A 106 -5.28 -22.11 -0.61
C PHE A 106 -6.62 -22.00 -1.34
N LYS A 107 -6.96 -22.93 -2.24
CA LYS A 107 -8.32 -23.03 -2.81
C LYS A 107 -9.37 -23.18 -1.71
N ARG A 108 -9.16 -24.11 -0.77
CA ARG A 108 -10.04 -24.31 0.40
C ARG A 108 -10.14 -23.07 1.28
N TYR A 109 -9.03 -22.39 1.52
CA TYR A 109 -9.01 -21.11 2.24
C TYR A 109 -9.91 -20.05 1.57
N LEU A 110 -9.77 -19.88 0.25
CA LEU A 110 -10.59 -18.94 -0.52
C LEU A 110 -12.07 -19.35 -0.57
N GLU A 111 -12.38 -20.64 -0.60
CA GLU A 111 -13.76 -21.14 -0.52
C GLU A 111 -14.40 -20.77 0.82
N GLY A 112 -13.67 -20.93 1.93
CA GLY A 112 -14.10 -20.48 3.27
C GLY A 112 -14.39 -18.98 3.33
N TYR A 113 -13.46 -18.15 2.83
CA TYR A 113 -13.64 -16.70 2.73
C TYR A 113 -14.89 -16.33 1.91
N CYS A 114 -15.05 -16.93 0.74
CA CYS A 114 -16.20 -16.66 -0.12
C CYS A 114 -17.52 -17.12 0.53
N ALA A 115 -17.52 -18.24 1.25
CA ALA A 115 -18.68 -18.70 1.99
C ALA A 115 -19.10 -17.70 3.08
N GLY A 116 -18.16 -17.16 3.85
CA GLY A 116 -18.42 -16.15 4.89
C GLY A 116 -19.00 -14.85 4.33
N ALA A 117 -18.35 -14.30 3.29
CA ALA A 117 -18.84 -13.09 2.63
C ALA A 117 -20.25 -13.30 2.03
N ASN A 118 -20.48 -14.44 1.35
CA ASN A 118 -21.78 -14.75 0.75
C ASN A 118 -22.88 -14.95 1.79
N ALA A 119 -22.57 -15.55 2.95
CA ALA A 119 -23.50 -15.73 4.05
C ALA A 119 -23.93 -14.37 4.61
N TYR A 120 -22.99 -13.47 4.88
CA TYR A 120 -23.27 -12.10 5.30
C TYR A 120 -24.16 -11.38 4.29
N ILE A 121 -23.76 -11.36 3.01
CA ILE A 121 -24.50 -10.67 1.94
C ILE A 121 -25.93 -11.22 1.81
N LYS A 122 -26.11 -12.54 1.91
CA LYS A 122 -27.43 -13.18 1.87
C LYS A 122 -28.30 -12.75 3.04
N LYS A 123 -27.75 -12.71 4.25
CA LYS A 123 -28.44 -12.26 5.47
C LYS A 123 -28.86 -10.79 5.37
N HIS A 124 -27.97 -9.93 4.85
CA HIS A 124 -28.16 -8.48 4.81
C HIS A 124 -28.75 -7.96 3.48
N TRP A 125 -29.22 -8.84 2.60
CA TRP A 125 -29.69 -8.51 1.25
C TRP A 125 -30.85 -7.50 1.17
N LYS A 126 -31.59 -7.34 2.27
CA LYS A 126 -32.73 -6.41 2.39
C LYS A 126 -32.37 -5.13 3.13
N THR A 127 -31.31 -5.14 3.93
CA THR A 127 -30.92 -4.02 4.82
C THR A 127 -29.79 -3.20 4.24
N GLU A 128 -28.97 -3.79 3.37
CA GLU A 128 -27.84 -3.13 2.73
C GLU A 128 -28.00 -3.01 1.21
N LYS A 129 -27.20 -2.11 0.61
CA LYS A 129 -27.22 -1.85 -0.83
C LYS A 129 -26.21 -2.73 -1.54
N PHE A 130 -26.70 -3.69 -2.32
CA PHE A 130 -25.86 -4.58 -3.14
C PHE A 130 -26.23 -4.53 -4.62
N LEU A 131 -25.22 -4.66 -5.49
CA LEU A 131 -25.44 -5.08 -6.87
C LEU A 131 -25.69 -6.58 -6.92
N LYS A 132 -26.94 -6.98 -6.73
CA LYS A 132 -27.39 -8.40 -6.64
C LYS A 132 -26.78 -9.34 -7.68
N LYS A 133 -26.58 -8.89 -8.92
CA LYS A 133 -26.01 -9.69 -10.02
C LYS A 133 -24.50 -9.96 -9.87
N ALA A 134 -23.81 -9.30 -8.95
CA ALA A 134 -22.41 -9.50 -8.65
C ALA A 134 -22.18 -10.67 -7.68
N PHE A 135 -23.23 -11.26 -7.12
CA PHE A 135 -23.15 -12.31 -6.11
C PHE A 135 -23.83 -13.61 -6.60
N PRO A 136 -23.39 -14.79 -6.13
CA PRO A 136 -22.36 -15.01 -5.11
C PRO A 136 -20.94 -14.66 -5.57
N LEU A 137 -20.08 -14.37 -4.60
CA LEU A 137 -18.63 -14.28 -4.73
C LEU A 137 -18.04 -15.69 -4.87
N THR A 138 -17.03 -15.84 -5.72
CA THR A 138 -16.30 -17.10 -5.93
C THR A 138 -14.80 -16.90 -5.68
N PRO A 139 -14.03 -17.96 -5.39
CA PRO A 139 -12.57 -17.86 -5.24
C PRO A 139 -11.88 -17.17 -6.43
N LYS A 140 -12.31 -17.47 -7.66
CA LYS A 140 -11.81 -16.82 -8.88
C LYS A 140 -12.15 -15.33 -8.96
N ASP A 141 -13.25 -14.88 -8.35
CA ASP A 141 -13.55 -13.44 -8.24
C ASP A 141 -12.54 -12.75 -7.32
N VAL A 142 -12.22 -13.36 -6.18
CA VAL A 142 -11.23 -12.85 -5.23
C VAL A 142 -9.86 -12.76 -5.89
N VAL A 143 -9.39 -13.86 -6.52
CA VAL A 143 -8.11 -13.89 -7.24
C VAL A 143 -8.07 -12.82 -8.34
N ALA A 144 -9.14 -12.67 -9.12
CA ALA A 144 -9.21 -11.63 -10.14
C ALA A 144 -9.13 -10.21 -9.57
N SER A 145 -9.72 -9.94 -8.41
CA SER A 145 -9.58 -8.65 -7.71
C SER A 145 -8.15 -8.39 -7.27
N TYR A 146 -7.43 -9.39 -6.78
CA TYR A 146 -6.01 -9.24 -6.43
C TYR A 146 -5.14 -8.91 -7.65
N VAL A 147 -5.31 -9.63 -8.75
CA VAL A 147 -4.60 -9.37 -10.01
C VAL A 147 -4.91 -7.97 -10.52
N PHE A 148 -6.18 -7.55 -10.48
CA PHE A 148 -6.58 -6.20 -10.87
C PHE A 148 -5.91 -5.13 -10.02
N SER A 149 -6.02 -5.25 -8.69
CA SER A 149 -5.46 -4.27 -7.76
C SER A 149 -3.95 -4.16 -7.93
N LEU A 150 -3.23 -5.28 -7.98
CA LEU A 150 -1.77 -5.27 -8.15
C LEU A 150 -1.34 -4.72 -9.52
N SER A 151 -2.12 -4.98 -10.57
CA SER A 151 -1.89 -4.37 -11.90
C SER A 151 -2.05 -2.86 -11.88
N VAL A 152 -3.06 -2.35 -11.17
CA VAL A 152 -3.27 -0.90 -11.00
C VAL A 152 -2.13 -0.30 -10.18
N ILE A 153 -1.80 -0.90 -9.04
CA ILE A 153 -0.70 -0.46 -8.15
C ILE A 153 0.64 -0.46 -8.90
N SER A 154 0.89 -1.45 -9.76
CA SER A 154 2.11 -1.55 -10.59
C SER A 154 2.12 -0.57 -11.77
N GLY A 155 1.04 0.17 -12.01
CA GLY A 155 0.99 1.22 -13.03
C GLY A 155 0.52 0.77 -14.42
N ALA A 156 0.04 -0.46 -14.59
CA ALA A 156 -0.38 -0.99 -15.91
C ALA A 156 -1.50 -0.17 -16.58
N HIS A 157 -2.25 0.60 -15.79
CA HIS A 157 -3.29 1.51 -16.25
C HIS A 157 -2.75 2.79 -16.91
N LYS A 158 -1.53 3.24 -16.55
CA LYS A 158 -0.98 4.54 -16.97
C LYS A 158 -0.80 4.65 -18.50
N PRO A 159 -0.22 3.65 -19.21
CA PRO A 159 -0.08 3.75 -20.67
C PRO A 159 -1.44 3.69 -21.38
N VAL A 160 -2.41 2.91 -20.86
CA VAL A 160 -3.78 2.85 -21.39
C VAL A 160 -4.44 4.23 -21.34
N GLN A 161 -4.37 4.91 -20.20
CA GLN A 161 -4.94 6.24 -20.01
C GLN A 161 -4.29 7.28 -20.92
N LYS A 162 -2.95 7.28 -20.98
CA LYS A 162 -2.17 8.15 -21.87
C LYS A 162 -2.58 7.97 -23.33
N ALA A 163 -2.76 6.73 -23.78
CA ALA A 163 -3.19 6.43 -25.14
C ALA A 163 -4.64 6.84 -25.44
N LEU A 164 -5.55 6.70 -24.48
CA LEU A 164 -6.98 6.99 -24.64
C LEU A 164 -7.36 8.46 -24.36
N ALA A 165 -6.37 9.31 -24.03
CA ALA A 165 -6.52 10.71 -23.64
C ALA A 165 -7.47 10.91 -22.44
N GLY A 166 -7.50 9.95 -21.52
CA GLY A 166 -8.29 10.05 -20.29
C GLY A 166 -7.58 10.96 -19.28
N LYS A 167 -8.32 11.90 -18.67
CA LYS A 167 -7.92 12.48 -17.38
C LYS A 167 -8.21 11.44 -16.29
N LEU A 168 -7.25 11.20 -15.40
CA LEU A 168 -7.58 10.73 -14.05
C LEU A 168 -7.99 11.96 -13.23
N ASP A 169 -8.94 11.78 -12.31
CA ASP A 169 -9.05 12.72 -11.20
C ASP A 169 -7.70 12.75 -10.47
N SER A 170 -7.18 13.96 -10.29
CA SER A 170 -5.82 14.22 -9.85
C SER A 170 -5.80 14.95 -8.50
N GLU A 171 -6.58 14.46 -7.55
CA GLU A 171 -6.39 14.77 -6.14
C GLU A 171 -6.01 13.47 -5.44
N SER A 172 -4.71 13.23 -5.30
CA SER A 172 -4.20 12.10 -4.52
C SER A 172 -3.67 12.63 -3.21
N VAL A 173 -4.21 12.13 -2.10
CA VAL A 173 -3.59 12.25 -0.78
C VAL A 173 -2.14 11.77 -0.90
N PRO A 174 -1.13 12.54 -0.45
CA PRO A 174 0.25 12.07 -0.40
C PRO A 174 0.34 10.72 0.32
N MET A 175 0.95 9.73 -0.34
CA MET A 175 1.15 8.38 0.18
C MET A 175 2.63 8.13 0.47
N GLY A 176 2.91 7.28 1.44
CA GLY A 176 4.26 6.91 1.86
C GLY A 176 4.20 5.70 2.79
N SER A 177 5.32 5.34 3.39
CA SER A 177 5.40 4.36 4.47
C SER A 177 6.74 4.47 5.16
N ASN A 178 6.78 4.16 6.45
CA ASN A 178 8.00 3.79 7.17
C ASN A 178 7.96 2.31 7.54
N ALA A 179 9.11 1.69 7.49
CA ALA A 179 9.35 0.42 8.12
C ALA A 179 10.80 0.36 8.62
N PHE A 180 11.01 -0.13 9.83
CA PHE A 180 12.36 -0.35 10.34
C PHE A 180 12.40 -1.49 11.34
N ALA A 181 13.52 -2.18 11.36
CA ALA A 181 13.79 -3.29 12.26
C ALA A 181 15.18 -3.12 12.89
N MET A 182 15.29 -3.50 14.16
CA MET A 182 16.52 -3.39 14.96
C MET A 182 16.74 -4.69 15.72
N ASN A 183 17.97 -5.19 15.75
CA ASN A 183 18.32 -6.45 16.43
C ASN A 183 19.27 -6.21 17.62
N SER A 184 19.70 -7.29 18.27
CA SER A 184 20.49 -7.24 19.51
C SER A 184 21.83 -6.51 19.40
N SER A 185 22.35 -6.28 18.19
CA SER A 185 23.57 -5.49 17.99
C SER A 185 23.40 -4.02 18.36
N ILE A 186 22.18 -3.48 18.32
CA ILE A 186 21.88 -2.10 18.69
C ILE A 186 20.84 -1.98 19.82
N THR A 187 20.00 -3.00 20.04
CA THR A 187 18.97 -2.89 21.10
C THR A 187 19.56 -3.08 22.50
N ALA A 188 19.10 -2.26 23.44
CA ALA A 188 19.64 -2.24 24.81
C ALA A 188 19.27 -3.50 25.62
N ASP A 189 18.13 -4.14 25.32
CA ASP A 189 17.63 -5.33 26.02
C ASP A 189 17.90 -6.64 25.25
N GLY A 190 18.59 -6.57 24.11
CA GLY A 190 18.91 -7.70 23.25
C GLY A 190 17.72 -8.34 22.52
N ASN A 191 16.54 -7.71 22.57
CA ASN A 191 15.36 -8.13 21.82
C ASN A 191 15.34 -7.52 20.41
N THR A 192 14.57 -8.10 19.51
CA THR A 192 14.42 -7.58 18.14
C THR A 192 13.17 -6.72 18.04
N TYR A 193 13.28 -5.52 17.46
CA TYR A 193 12.17 -4.58 17.31
C TYR A 193 11.75 -4.45 15.84
N LEU A 194 10.45 -4.25 15.60
CA LEU A 194 9.87 -4.00 14.29
C LEU A 194 8.84 -2.87 14.36
N ALA A 195 8.93 -1.93 13.41
CA ALA A 195 7.95 -0.88 13.19
C ALA A 195 7.28 -1.11 11.84
N VAL A 196 5.98 -1.34 11.88
CA VAL A 196 5.07 -1.40 10.73
C VAL A 196 4.32 -0.09 10.67
N ASN A 197 4.52 0.72 9.63
CA ASN A 197 3.89 2.04 9.54
C ASN A 197 3.65 2.51 8.09
N PRO A 198 2.66 1.93 7.39
CA PRO A 198 2.23 2.46 6.10
C PRO A 198 1.54 3.83 6.23
N HIS A 199 1.72 4.69 5.22
CA HIS A 199 1.07 6.00 5.11
C HIS A 199 0.11 6.05 3.93
N MET A 200 -1.15 5.76 4.22
CA MET A 200 -2.22 5.65 3.23
C MET A 200 -3.33 6.67 3.54
N PRO A 201 -4.34 6.83 2.67
CA PRO A 201 -5.53 7.58 3.04
C PRO A 201 -6.22 7.00 4.27
N TYR A 202 -6.80 7.85 5.12
CA TYR A 202 -7.57 7.40 6.30
C TYR A 202 -8.88 6.69 5.93
N ASP A 203 -9.39 6.90 4.71
CA ASP A 203 -10.65 6.38 4.24
C ASP A 203 -10.56 5.77 2.83
N GLY A 204 -11.55 4.95 2.50
CA GLY A 204 -11.71 4.36 1.18
C GLY A 204 -10.90 3.07 0.99
N PRO A 205 -10.73 2.61 -0.27
CA PRO A 205 -10.28 1.25 -0.57
C PRO A 205 -8.82 0.95 -0.21
N PHE A 206 -8.04 1.96 0.15
CA PHE A 206 -6.65 1.83 0.58
C PHE A 206 -6.46 2.14 2.08
N SER A 207 -7.55 2.33 2.82
CA SER A 207 -7.51 2.36 4.28
C SER A 207 -7.29 0.95 4.84
N PHE A 208 -6.62 0.86 5.99
CA PHE A 208 -6.34 -0.42 6.64
C PHE A 208 -7.48 -0.87 7.56
N TYR A 209 -7.54 -2.17 7.76
CA TYR A 209 -8.36 -2.87 8.74
C TYR A 209 -7.46 -3.80 9.54
N GLU A 210 -7.62 -3.81 10.86
CA GLU A 210 -6.86 -4.67 11.76
C GLU A 210 -7.66 -5.93 12.08
N ALA A 211 -7.03 -7.10 12.00
CA ALA A 211 -7.62 -8.37 12.38
C ALA A 211 -6.56 -9.34 12.92
N HIS A 212 -7.00 -10.29 13.75
CA HIS A 212 -6.21 -11.41 14.25
C HIS A 212 -6.79 -12.74 13.74
N LEU A 213 -5.97 -13.53 13.06
CA LEU A 213 -6.34 -14.80 12.44
C LEU A 213 -5.63 -15.94 13.16
N ASN A 214 -6.38 -16.88 13.76
CA ASN A 214 -5.80 -17.97 14.53
C ASN A 214 -6.53 -19.31 14.25
N SER A 215 -5.80 -20.26 13.66
CA SER A 215 -6.26 -21.62 13.35
C SER A 215 -5.36 -22.67 14.01
N GLU A 216 -5.92 -23.86 14.23
CA GLU A 216 -5.13 -25.02 14.66
C GLU A 216 -4.29 -25.63 13.51
N GLU A 217 -4.48 -25.15 12.26
CA GLU A 217 -3.69 -25.50 11.08
C GLU A 217 -2.42 -24.62 10.91
N GLY A 218 -2.11 -23.77 11.89
CA GLY A 218 -0.85 -23.03 11.98
C GLY A 218 -0.91 -21.60 11.46
N LEU A 219 -2.10 -21.01 11.35
CA LEU A 219 -2.26 -19.56 11.19
C LEU A 219 -2.36 -18.94 12.59
N ASN A 220 -1.59 -17.89 12.88
CA ASN A 220 -1.68 -17.12 14.13
C ASN A 220 -1.05 -15.74 13.92
N ILE A 221 -1.77 -14.81 13.31
CA ILE A 221 -1.19 -13.54 12.86
C ILE A 221 -2.12 -12.36 13.11
N LEU A 222 -1.55 -11.26 13.62
CA LEU A 222 -2.22 -10.00 13.86
C LEU A 222 -1.61 -8.92 12.96
N GLY A 223 -2.45 -8.17 12.25
CA GLY A 223 -1.95 -7.07 11.44
C GLY A 223 -2.99 -6.36 10.61
N GLY A 224 -2.50 -5.57 9.67
CA GLY A 224 -3.29 -4.76 8.75
C GLY A 224 -3.54 -5.46 7.41
N LEU A 225 -4.76 -5.31 6.90
CA LEU A 225 -5.18 -5.67 5.55
C LEU A 225 -6.07 -4.57 4.94
N PHE A 226 -6.36 -4.64 3.64
CA PHE A 226 -7.34 -3.73 3.01
C PHE A 226 -8.74 -4.34 2.98
N PRO A 227 -9.80 -3.52 2.80
CA PRO A 227 -11.15 -4.01 2.55
C PRO A 227 -11.19 -5.03 1.41
N GLY A 228 -11.66 -6.25 1.71
CA GLY A 228 -11.69 -7.37 0.75
C GLY A 228 -10.40 -8.19 0.66
N GLY A 229 -9.39 -7.89 1.49
CA GLY A 229 -8.23 -8.74 1.69
C GLY A 229 -8.61 -10.05 2.37
N VAL A 230 -7.92 -11.13 1.99
CA VAL A 230 -8.14 -12.47 2.57
C VAL A 230 -7.03 -12.89 3.55
N CYS A 231 -5.93 -12.15 3.62
CA CYS A 231 -4.79 -12.41 4.50
C CYS A 231 -4.30 -11.09 5.11
N ILE A 232 -3.49 -11.18 6.17
CA ILE A 232 -2.76 -10.03 6.70
C ILE A 232 -1.66 -9.62 5.70
N PHE A 233 -1.57 -8.34 5.36
CA PHE A 233 -0.57 -7.84 4.41
C PHE A 233 0.73 -7.43 5.10
N LEU A 234 0.62 -6.96 6.35
CA LEU A 234 1.73 -6.51 7.20
C LEU A 234 1.31 -6.67 8.66
N GLY A 235 2.25 -7.03 9.53
CA GLY A 235 1.95 -7.39 10.92
C GLY A 235 2.93 -8.42 11.48
N SER A 236 2.52 -9.11 12.54
CA SER A 236 3.37 -10.06 13.27
C SER A 236 2.58 -11.31 13.70
N ASN A 237 3.25 -12.46 13.66
CA ASN A 237 2.84 -13.68 14.34
C ASN A 237 3.74 -13.91 15.57
N GLU A 238 3.63 -15.07 16.22
CA GLU A 238 4.37 -15.36 17.45
C GLU A 238 5.89 -15.50 17.25
N ASN A 239 6.36 -15.57 16.01
CA ASN A 239 7.76 -15.80 15.68
C ASN A 239 8.43 -14.62 14.96
N LEU A 240 7.69 -13.95 14.07
CA LEU A 240 8.21 -12.97 13.14
C LEU A 240 7.18 -11.90 12.79
N GLY A 241 7.63 -10.83 12.15
CA GLY A 241 6.77 -9.84 11.54
C GLY A 241 7.41 -9.17 10.34
N TRP A 242 6.59 -8.50 9.53
CA TRP A 242 7.08 -7.69 8.42
C TRP A 242 6.17 -6.49 8.13
N SER A 243 6.76 -5.52 7.43
CA SER A 243 6.07 -4.37 6.88
C SER A 243 6.36 -4.22 5.39
N HIS A 244 5.49 -3.51 4.69
CA HIS A 244 5.69 -3.08 3.31
C HIS A 244 5.91 -1.57 3.23
N THR A 245 6.80 -1.16 2.34
CA THR A 245 6.85 0.24 1.88
C THR A 245 6.87 0.31 0.37
N TRP A 246 6.45 1.46 -0.17
CA TRP A 246 6.50 1.70 -1.62
C TRP A 246 7.94 1.74 -2.14
N ASN A 247 8.19 1.06 -3.27
CA ASN A 247 9.43 1.08 -4.03
C ASN A 247 9.25 1.66 -5.44
N GLY A 248 10.36 1.98 -6.08
CA GLY A 248 10.44 2.74 -7.33
C GLY A 248 10.36 1.97 -8.65
N LEU A 249 10.11 0.66 -8.62
CA LEU A 249 10.39 -0.26 -9.73
C LEU A 249 9.77 0.09 -11.09
N ASP A 250 10.51 -0.18 -12.17
CA ASP A 250 10.03 -0.14 -13.55
C ASP A 250 9.40 -1.48 -13.98
N LEU A 251 8.08 -1.56 -13.83
CA LEU A 251 7.29 -2.79 -14.00
C LEU A 251 6.44 -2.84 -15.28
N VAL A 252 6.40 -1.76 -16.08
CA VAL A 252 5.44 -1.63 -17.19
C VAL A 252 6.12 -1.18 -18.47
N ASP A 253 6.19 -2.08 -19.43
CA ASP A 253 6.77 -1.80 -20.75
C ASP A 253 5.70 -1.47 -21.77
N THR A 254 5.98 -0.47 -22.61
CA THR A 254 5.12 -0.07 -23.73
C THR A 254 5.82 -0.32 -25.05
N TYR A 255 5.14 -0.99 -25.99
CA TYR A 255 5.67 -1.42 -27.27
C TYR A 255 4.95 -0.72 -28.41
N ARG A 256 5.67 -0.04 -29.30
CA ARG A 256 5.06 0.54 -30.50
C ARG A 256 5.04 -0.48 -31.63
N LEU A 257 3.84 -0.91 -32.03
CA LEU A 257 3.69 -1.89 -33.11
C LEU A 257 3.96 -1.26 -34.48
N GLU A 258 4.67 -1.99 -35.34
CA GLU A 258 4.85 -1.64 -36.75
C GLU A 258 3.68 -2.18 -37.56
N MET A 259 2.68 -1.34 -37.84
CA MET A 259 1.46 -1.75 -38.54
C MET A 259 1.68 -1.84 -40.07
N HIS A 260 1.09 -2.86 -40.68
CA HIS A 260 1.08 -3.04 -42.13
C HIS A 260 0.32 -1.88 -42.81
N LYS A 261 0.90 -1.27 -43.85
CA LYS A 261 0.32 -0.09 -44.54
C LYS A 261 -1.05 -0.33 -45.17
N LYS A 262 -1.28 -1.51 -45.76
CA LYS A 262 -2.53 -1.88 -46.47
C LYS A 262 -3.46 -2.86 -45.71
N LYS A 263 -2.91 -3.90 -45.07
CA LYS A 263 -3.69 -4.92 -44.34
C LYS A 263 -4.08 -4.36 -42.97
N LYS A 264 -5.40 -4.33 -42.70
CA LYS A 264 -5.93 -3.82 -41.43
C LYS A 264 -5.48 -4.70 -40.26
N GLU A 265 -5.18 -4.07 -39.12
CA GLU A 265 -4.91 -4.76 -37.83
C GLU A 265 -3.82 -5.84 -37.96
N THR A 266 -2.88 -5.64 -38.88
CA THR A 266 -1.75 -6.55 -39.11
C THR A 266 -0.48 -5.81 -38.72
N TYR A 267 0.40 -6.42 -37.95
CA TYR A 267 1.63 -5.83 -37.46
C TYR A 267 2.83 -6.76 -37.72
N LYS A 268 4.02 -6.19 -37.79
CA LYS A 268 5.25 -6.95 -38.04
C LYS A 268 5.79 -7.54 -36.73
N PHE A 269 6.29 -8.76 -36.77
CA PHE A 269 7.02 -9.40 -35.68
C PHE A 269 8.05 -10.37 -36.25
N ASP A 270 9.34 -10.14 -35.97
CA ASP A 270 10.47 -10.93 -36.48
C ASP A 270 10.43 -11.18 -38.00
N GLY A 271 10.09 -10.13 -38.76
CA GLY A 271 9.98 -10.19 -40.21
C GLY A 271 8.61 -10.62 -40.74
N GLU A 272 7.82 -11.33 -39.93
CA GLU A 272 6.51 -11.84 -40.30
C GLU A 272 5.37 -10.87 -40.02
N TRP A 273 4.25 -11.01 -40.74
CA TRP A 273 3.07 -10.18 -40.58
C TRP A 273 1.97 -10.93 -39.80
N LEU A 274 1.81 -10.59 -38.53
CA LEU A 274 0.81 -11.17 -37.63
C LEU A 274 -0.45 -10.31 -37.58
N LYS A 275 -1.60 -10.94 -37.35
CA LYS A 275 -2.86 -10.21 -37.15
C LYS A 275 -3.07 -9.97 -35.66
N LEU A 276 -3.48 -8.75 -35.29
CA LEU A 276 -3.95 -8.46 -33.94
C LEU A 276 -5.17 -9.32 -33.65
N GLU A 277 -5.16 -9.92 -32.47
CA GLU A 277 -6.39 -10.42 -31.89
C GLU A 277 -7.32 -9.24 -31.60
N ARG A 278 -8.61 -9.39 -31.87
CA ARG A 278 -9.59 -8.31 -31.71
C ARG A 278 -10.88 -8.86 -31.14
N ARG A 279 -11.32 -8.33 -30.00
CA ARG A 279 -12.58 -8.72 -29.35
C ARG A 279 -13.41 -7.49 -28.94
N PRO A 280 -14.74 -7.51 -29.13
CA PRO A 280 -15.61 -6.49 -28.57
C PRO A 280 -15.78 -6.73 -27.05
N ILE A 281 -15.52 -5.70 -26.25
CA ILE A 281 -15.85 -5.64 -24.84
C ILE A 281 -17.18 -4.90 -24.67
N TRP A 282 -18.12 -5.53 -23.98
CA TRP A 282 -19.43 -4.95 -23.67
C TRP A 282 -19.47 -4.50 -22.21
N LEU A 283 -19.18 -3.21 -22.00
CA LEU A 283 -19.23 -2.57 -20.68
C LEU A 283 -20.68 -2.29 -20.32
N LYS A 284 -21.09 -2.52 -19.07
CA LYS A 284 -22.44 -2.12 -18.62
C LYS A 284 -22.30 -0.90 -17.71
N VAL A 285 -22.83 0.23 -18.17
CA VAL A 285 -22.58 1.56 -17.60
C VAL A 285 -23.88 2.11 -17.03
N LYS A 286 -23.87 2.50 -15.76
CA LYS A 286 -24.99 3.21 -15.13
C LYS A 286 -25.01 4.67 -15.60
N VAL A 287 -26.10 5.08 -16.23
CA VAL A 287 -26.36 6.44 -16.72
C VAL A 287 -27.78 6.83 -16.31
N GLY A 288 -27.94 7.90 -15.53
CA GLY A 288 -29.27 8.34 -15.07
C GLY A 288 -30.08 7.27 -14.34
N GLY A 289 -29.41 6.36 -13.62
CA GLY A 289 -30.05 5.23 -12.92
C GLY A 289 -30.31 3.98 -13.76
N ILE A 290 -30.18 4.04 -15.08
CA ILE A 290 -30.36 2.91 -16.00
C ILE A 290 -28.99 2.33 -16.38
N VAL A 291 -28.88 1.01 -16.50
CA VAL A 291 -27.64 0.35 -16.94
C VAL A 291 -27.70 0.07 -18.44
N LEU A 292 -26.82 0.72 -19.21
CA LEU A 292 -26.74 0.60 -20.67
C LEU A 292 -25.49 -0.16 -21.11
N PRO A 293 -25.57 -1.04 -22.13
CA PRO A 293 -24.40 -1.68 -22.71
C PRO A 293 -23.65 -0.69 -23.64
N VAL A 294 -22.35 -0.56 -23.43
CA VAL A 294 -21.43 0.24 -24.24
C VAL A 294 -20.36 -0.67 -24.83
N LYS A 295 -20.28 -0.70 -26.16
CA LYS A 295 -19.29 -1.50 -26.89
C LYS A 295 -17.97 -0.74 -26.99
N GLN A 296 -16.87 -1.37 -26.61
CA GLN A 296 -15.50 -0.92 -26.87
C GLN A 296 -14.72 -2.04 -27.58
N MET A 297 -13.81 -1.69 -28.48
CA MET A 297 -12.92 -2.67 -29.09
C MET A 297 -11.63 -2.77 -28.28
N ALA A 298 -11.17 -3.98 -28.03
CA ALA A 298 -9.83 -4.24 -27.51
C ALA A 298 -9.05 -5.13 -28.47
N TYR A 299 -7.73 -5.00 -28.39
CA TYR A 299 -6.78 -5.66 -29.27
C TYR A 299 -5.69 -6.33 -28.43
N TRP A 300 -5.11 -7.41 -28.93
CA TRP A 300 -3.95 -8.06 -28.34
C TRP A 300 -2.93 -8.40 -29.42
N SER A 301 -1.66 -8.17 -29.11
CA SER A 301 -0.50 -8.63 -29.88
C SER A 301 0.23 -9.70 -29.08
N VAL A 302 1.32 -10.25 -29.63
CA VAL A 302 2.23 -11.15 -28.89
C VAL A 302 2.80 -10.53 -27.61
N TYR A 303 2.90 -9.20 -27.53
CA TYR A 303 3.38 -8.51 -26.32
C TYR A 303 2.32 -8.45 -25.22
N GLY A 304 1.03 -8.47 -25.60
CA GLY A 304 -0.10 -8.41 -24.68
C GLY A 304 -1.18 -7.39 -25.07
N PRO A 305 -1.92 -6.86 -24.07
CA PRO A 305 -2.99 -5.89 -24.27
C PRO A 305 -2.55 -4.71 -25.14
N THR A 306 -3.36 -4.35 -26.13
CA THR A 306 -3.01 -3.37 -27.16
C THR A 306 -4.09 -2.31 -27.34
N VAL A 307 -3.67 -1.05 -27.31
CA VAL A 307 -4.54 0.11 -27.47
C VAL A 307 -4.18 0.90 -28.72
N LYS A 308 -5.20 1.35 -29.45
CA LYS A 308 -5.03 2.34 -30.50
C LYS A 308 -5.08 3.73 -29.88
N SER A 309 -3.96 4.44 -29.88
CA SER A 309 -3.84 5.78 -29.34
C SER A 309 -4.73 6.77 -30.09
N LYS A 310 -5.51 7.56 -29.36
CA LYS A 310 -6.31 8.65 -29.93
C LYS A 310 -5.45 9.85 -30.33
N LYS A 311 -4.26 9.97 -29.74
CA LYS A 311 -3.34 11.10 -29.96
C LYS A 311 -2.69 11.07 -31.34
N ASP A 312 -2.26 9.90 -31.78
CA ASP A 312 -1.47 9.74 -33.02
C ASP A 312 -1.95 8.58 -33.92
N GLY A 313 -3.02 7.88 -33.52
CA GLY A 313 -3.59 6.77 -34.30
C GLY A 313 -2.76 5.49 -34.33
N LYS A 314 -1.62 5.45 -33.63
CA LYS A 314 -0.71 4.28 -33.58
C LYS A 314 -1.18 3.24 -32.57
N PHE A 315 -0.67 2.02 -32.69
CA PHE A 315 -0.98 0.93 -31.79
C PHE A 315 0.18 0.73 -30.80
N TYR A 316 -0.17 0.65 -29.53
CA TYR A 316 0.75 0.45 -28.43
C TYR A 316 0.32 -0.79 -27.64
N SER A 317 1.22 -1.75 -27.49
CA SER A 317 1.02 -2.90 -26.60
C SER A 317 1.64 -2.62 -25.24
N ILE A 318 1.10 -3.24 -24.20
CA ILE A 318 1.51 -3.04 -22.80
C ILE A 318 1.84 -4.42 -22.22
N ARG A 319 2.93 -4.50 -21.46
CA ARG A 319 3.32 -5.73 -20.76
C ARG A 319 3.73 -5.39 -19.33
N CYS A 320 3.22 -6.15 -18.36
CA CYS A 320 3.54 -6.04 -16.95
C CYS A 320 3.33 -7.41 -16.30
N ALA A 321 4.27 -7.84 -15.46
CA ALA A 321 4.21 -9.15 -14.81
C ALA A 321 3.03 -9.27 -13.83
N ALA A 322 2.54 -8.14 -13.28
CA ALA A 322 1.44 -8.10 -12.33
C ALA A 322 0.10 -8.63 -12.86
N PHE A 323 -0.11 -8.65 -14.19
CA PHE A 323 -1.28 -9.29 -14.82
C PHE A 323 -0.93 -10.61 -15.51
N GLN A 324 0.18 -11.25 -15.16
CA GLN A 324 0.61 -12.53 -15.71
C GLN A 324 0.68 -13.64 -14.65
N ASP A 325 0.61 -13.28 -13.37
CA ASP A 325 0.58 -14.20 -12.24
C ASP A 325 -0.73 -14.02 -11.43
N ILE A 326 -1.23 -15.11 -10.84
CA ILE A 326 -2.47 -15.13 -10.07
C ILE A 326 -2.27 -15.50 -8.59
N ARG A 327 -1.01 -15.74 -8.16
CA ARG A 327 -0.66 -16.35 -6.87
C ARG A 327 -0.36 -15.33 -5.77
N VAL A 328 -0.55 -14.02 -6.01
CA VAL A 328 -0.19 -12.95 -5.04
C VAL A 328 -0.83 -13.15 -3.66
N ALA A 329 -2.12 -13.49 -3.61
CA ALA A 329 -2.83 -13.72 -2.35
C ALA A 329 -2.29 -14.97 -1.63
N GLU A 330 -1.88 -15.99 -2.40
CA GLU A 330 -1.25 -17.19 -1.85
C GLU A 330 0.14 -16.89 -1.28
N GLN A 331 0.95 -16.04 -1.93
CA GLN A 331 2.24 -15.65 -1.38
C GLN A 331 2.09 -14.98 -0.01
N TRP A 332 1.15 -14.04 0.16
CA TRP A 332 0.87 -13.49 1.49
C TRP A 332 0.39 -14.55 2.47
N PHE A 333 -0.47 -15.50 2.05
CA PHE A 333 -0.89 -16.63 2.89
C PHE A 333 0.31 -17.47 3.38
N ARG A 334 1.28 -17.77 2.51
CA ARG A 334 2.52 -18.47 2.90
C ARG A 334 3.39 -17.64 3.85
N MET A 335 3.50 -16.34 3.63
CA MET A 335 4.21 -15.42 4.54
C MET A 335 3.55 -15.38 5.93
N ASN A 336 2.21 -15.34 5.98
CA ASN A 336 1.43 -15.32 7.23
C ASN A 336 1.71 -16.56 8.10
N LYS A 337 1.91 -17.72 7.48
CA LYS A 337 2.15 -19.01 8.14
C LYS A 337 3.62 -19.32 8.42
N SER A 338 4.54 -18.45 8.00
CA SER A 338 5.98 -18.69 8.16
C SER A 338 6.37 -18.62 9.64
N LYS A 339 7.25 -19.52 10.09
CA LYS A 339 7.69 -19.63 11.48
C LYS A 339 9.09 -19.11 11.74
N ASN A 340 9.83 -18.81 10.69
CA ASN A 340 11.23 -18.37 10.73
C ASN A 340 11.60 -17.73 9.39
N PHE A 341 12.78 -17.11 9.34
CA PHE A 341 13.29 -16.46 8.14
C PHE A 341 13.43 -17.40 6.93
N THR A 342 13.75 -18.68 7.14
CA THR A 342 13.90 -19.64 6.02
C THR A 342 12.57 -19.89 5.33
N GLU A 343 11.51 -20.16 6.08
CA GLU A 343 10.15 -20.32 5.54
C GLU A 343 9.63 -19.03 4.91
N PHE A 344 9.91 -17.88 5.54
CA PHE A 344 9.54 -16.58 4.99
C PHE A 344 10.23 -16.33 3.63
N ASN A 345 11.54 -16.58 3.55
CA ASN A 345 12.29 -16.46 2.30
C ASN A 345 11.76 -17.43 1.23
N GLN A 346 11.41 -18.68 1.59
CA GLN A 346 10.77 -19.62 0.65
C GLN A 346 9.45 -19.08 0.09
N ALA A 347 8.63 -18.41 0.92
CA ALA A 347 7.43 -17.73 0.43
C ALA A 347 7.77 -16.58 -0.53
N LEU A 348 8.86 -15.83 -0.29
CA LEU A 348 9.33 -14.78 -1.21
C LEU A 348 9.74 -15.34 -2.58
N GLN A 349 10.34 -16.53 -2.63
CA GLN A 349 10.74 -17.20 -3.89
C GLN A 349 9.55 -17.53 -4.81
N MET A 350 8.31 -17.45 -4.33
CA MET A 350 7.13 -17.50 -5.22
C MET A 350 7.14 -16.35 -6.24
N GLN A 351 7.72 -15.21 -5.87
CA GLN A 351 7.82 -13.97 -6.67
C GLN A 351 6.48 -13.57 -7.31
N ALA A 352 5.36 -13.81 -6.62
CA ALA A 352 4.00 -13.47 -7.04
C ALA A 352 3.57 -12.05 -6.63
N LEU A 353 4.27 -11.44 -5.69
CA LEU A 353 4.08 -10.07 -5.25
C LEU A 353 4.94 -9.12 -6.11
N ALA A 354 4.32 -8.51 -7.12
CA ALA A 354 4.97 -7.66 -8.13
C ALA A 354 5.77 -6.47 -7.59
N ARG A 355 5.51 -6.08 -6.35
CA ARG A 355 6.20 -5.04 -5.61
C ARG A 355 5.98 -5.20 -4.12
N PHE A 356 6.98 -4.85 -3.36
CA PHE A 356 7.06 -3.73 -2.41
C PHE A 356 8.44 -3.88 -1.77
N ASN A 357 8.97 -2.83 -1.14
CA ASN A 357 10.01 -3.09 -0.14
C ASN A 357 9.42 -3.95 0.97
N ILE A 358 10.23 -4.81 1.57
CA ILE A 358 9.86 -5.63 2.72
C ILE A 358 10.91 -5.42 3.80
N VAL A 359 10.49 -5.03 5.01
CA VAL A 359 11.32 -5.03 6.22
C VAL A 359 10.78 -6.08 7.16
N TYR A 360 11.66 -6.92 7.68
CA TYR A 360 11.35 -8.12 8.46
C TYR A 360 12.15 -8.13 9.77
N ALA A 361 11.55 -8.70 10.81
CA ALA A 361 12.21 -9.01 12.08
C ALA A 361 11.67 -10.32 12.66
N ASP A 362 12.48 -11.05 13.43
CA ASP A 362 12.03 -12.24 14.16
C ASP A 362 12.64 -12.40 15.55
N LYS A 363 12.10 -13.37 16.31
CA LYS A 363 12.59 -13.72 17.65
C LYS A 363 13.98 -14.37 17.68
N ASN A 364 14.51 -14.77 16.53
CA ASN A 364 15.83 -15.39 16.40
C ASN A 364 16.91 -14.35 16.10
N ASP A 365 16.62 -13.07 16.34
CA ASP A 365 17.53 -11.95 16.12
C ASP A 365 17.82 -11.65 14.64
N THR A 366 16.96 -12.14 13.74
CA THR A 366 17.07 -11.87 12.31
C THR A 366 16.31 -10.61 11.96
N ILE A 367 17.01 -9.67 11.31
CA ILE A 367 16.44 -8.53 10.61
C ILE A 367 16.78 -8.59 9.13
N TYR A 368 15.82 -8.23 8.30
CA TYR A 368 15.98 -8.34 6.85
C TYR A 368 15.28 -7.21 6.11
N TYR A 369 15.89 -6.76 5.03
CA TYR A 369 15.29 -5.87 4.04
C TYR A 369 15.48 -6.43 2.63
N ILE A 370 14.47 -6.24 1.78
CA ILE A 370 14.57 -6.43 0.33
C ILE A 370 13.72 -5.40 -0.43
N ASP A 371 14.25 -4.89 -1.54
CA ASP A 371 13.47 -4.20 -2.56
C ASP A 371 12.82 -5.22 -3.50
N ASN A 372 11.71 -5.83 -3.05
CA ASN A 372 11.07 -6.95 -3.74
C ASN A 372 10.22 -6.47 -4.94
N GLY A 373 10.26 -7.25 -6.03
CA GLY A 373 9.27 -7.14 -7.11
C GLY A 373 9.47 -8.11 -8.27
N MET A 374 8.55 -8.03 -9.23
CA MET A 374 8.61 -8.78 -10.49
C MET A 374 9.30 -7.94 -11.57
N ILE A 375 10.62 -7.82 -11.50
CA ILE A 375 11.40 -7.02 -12.45
C ILE A 375 11.67 -7.86 -13.70
N PRO A 376 11.26 -7.44 -14.91
CA PRO A 376 11.56 -8.18 -16.13
C PRO A 376 13.05 -8.25 -16.44
N LYS A 377 13.52 -9.41 -16.90
CA LYS A 377 14.87 -9.56 -17.43
C LYS A 377 14.90 -9.08 -18.88
N ARG A 378 15.45 -7.89 -19.07
CA ARG A 378 15.43 -7.13 -20.33
C ARG A 378 16.76 -7.19 -21.07
N ASP A 379 16.73 -7.15 -22.39
CA ASP A 379 17.92 -6.92 -23.22
C ASP A 379 18.35 -5.45 -23.10
N ILE A 380 19.50 -5.19 -22.48
CA ILE A 380 20.01 -3.85 -22.18
C ILE A 380 20.49 -3.06 -23.41
N SER A 381 20.41 -3.62 -24.62
CA SER A 381 20.66 -2.89 -25.86
C SER A 381 19.51 -1.95 -26.26
N PHE A 382 18.34 -2.07 -25.62
CA PHE A 382 17.18 -1.20 -25.83
C PHE A 382 17.01 -0.18 -24.71
N ASP A 383 16.40 0.96 -25.04
CA ASP A 383 16.01 1.98 -24.08
C ASP A 383 14.63 1.69 -23.48
N TRP A 384 14.62 1.00 -22.34
CA TRP A 384 13.40 0.59 -21.63
C TRP A 384 12.73 1.71 -20.82
N GLU A 385 13.38 2.86 -20.65
CA GLU A 385 12.76 4.04 -20.02
C GLU A 385 11.65 4.64 -20.91
N ASN A 386 11.62 4.24 -22.19
CA ASN A 386 10.72 4.74 -23.21
C ASN A 386 9.96 3.63 -23.94
N THR A 387 9.12 4.02 -24.89
CA THR A 387 8.43 3.06 -25.75
C THR A 387 9.42 2.32 -26.65
N VAL A 388 9.51 1.00 -26.49
CA VAL A 388 10.41 0.13 -27.24
C VAL A 388 9.78 -0.39 -28.55
N PRO A 389 10.58 -0.92 -29.49
CA PRO A 389 10.06 -1.56 -30.70
C PRO A 389 9.14 -2.74 -30.38
N GLY A 390 7.94 -2.74 -30.96
CA GLY A 390 6.96 -3.82 -30.87
C GLY A 390 6.92 -4.67 -32.14
N ASN A 391 8.08 -5.08 -32.65
CA ASN A 391 8.20 -5.83 -33.90
C ASN A 391 9.31 -6.90 -33.90
N THR A 392 9.86 -7.24 -32.73
CA THR A 392 10.91 -8.27 -32.59
C THR A 392 10.85 -9.02 -31.27
N SER A 393 11.21 -10.30 -31.25
CA SER A 393 11.34 -11.08 -30.02
C SER A 393 12.40 -10.57 -29.05
N LEU A 394 13.39 -9.81 -29.51
CA LEU A 394 14.44 -9.24 -28.64
C LEU A 394 13.88 -8.29 -27.56
N THR A 395 12.71 -7.69 -27.79
CA THR A 395 12.02 -6.86 -26.80
C THR A 395 10.90 -7.62 -26.09
N LEU A 396 10.63 -8.88 -26.40
CA LEU A 396 9.58 -9.67 -25.75
C LEU A 396 10.19 -10.45 -24.58
N TRP A 397 10.30 -9.82 -23.41
CA TRP A 397 10.74 -10.52 -22.21
C TRP A 397 9.70 -11.53 -21.72
N ASP A 398 10.18 -12.65 -21.17
CA ASP A 398 9.39 -13.72 -20.56
C ASP A 398 9.99 -14.26 -19.26
N GLU A 399 11.20 -13.79 -18.88
CA GLU A 399 11.86 -14.08 -17.62
C GLU A 399 11.83 -12.88 -16.66
N LEU A 400 11.88 -13.16 -15.36
CA LEU A 400 12.07 -12.16 -14.30
C LEU A 400 13.49 -12.24 -13.73
N VAL A 401 13.97 -11.13 -13.18
CA VAL A 401 15.17 -11.10 -12.34
C VAL A 401 14.88 -11.93 -11.07
N PRO A 402 15.71 -12.92 -10.71
CA PRO A 402 15.49 -13.74 -9.51
C PRO A 402 15.51 -12.92 -8.22
N ILE A 403 14.73 -13.33 -7.21
CA ILE A 403 14.66 -12.68 -5.89
C ILE A 403 16.05 -12.48 -5.27
N ASP A 404 16.92 -13.50 -5.34
CA ASP A 404 18.26 -13.45 -4.74
C ASP A 404 19.18 -12.41 -5.38
N SER A 405 18.82 -11.88 -6.55
CA SER A 405 19.57 -10.82 -7.27
C SER A 405 19.05 -9.41 -6.99
N LEU A 406 17.99 -9.26 -6.19
CA LEU A 406 17.44 -7.96 -5.82
C LEU A 406 18.22 -7.34 -4.64
N PRO A 407 18.25 -6.00 -4.49
CA PRO A 407 18.88 -5.34 -3.36
C PRO A 407 18.28 -5.83 -2.03
N GLN A 408 19.14 -6.36 -1.16
CA GLN A 408 18.74 -6.92 0.12
C GLN A 408 19.83 -6.85 1.18
N TYR A 409 19.44 -6.78 2.46
CA TYR A 409 20.34 -6.84 3.63
C TYR A 409 19.80 -7.88 4.60
N VAL A 410 20.69 -8.73 5.11
CA VAL A 410 20.40 -9.68 6.19
C VAL A 410 21.40 -9.37 7.31
N ASN A 411 20.90 -9.05 8.51
CA ASN A 411 21.71 -8.85 9.72
C ASN A 411 22.99 -8.00 9.52
N PRO A 412 22.90 -6.76 9.00
CA PRO A 412 24.06 -5.86 8.98
C PRO A 412 24.59 -5.65 10.40
N GLU A 413 25.92 -5.57 10.59
CA GLU A 413 26.51 -5.59 11.94
C GLU A 413 26.12 -4.38 12.80
N CYS A 414 25.76 -3.25 12.18
CA CYS A 414 25.25 -2.08 12.92
C CYS A 414 23.84 -2.26 13.49
N GLY A 415 23.18 -3.38 13.20
CA GLY A 415 22.01 -3.84 13.93
C GLY A 415 20.67 -3.25 13.50
N TYR A 416 20.58 -2.56 12.35
CA TYR A 416 19.30 -2.06 11.84
C TYR A 416 19.17 -2.14 10.32
N VAL A 417 17.93 -2.31 9.87
CA VAL A 417 17.50 -2.12 8.47
C VAL A 417 16.23 -1.26 8.47
N PHE A 418 16.06 -0.44 7.44
CA PHE A 418 14.91 0.43 7.34
C PHE A 418 14.58 0.82 5.90
N ASN A 419 13.33 1.23 5.69
CA ASN A 419 12.95 1.95 4.50
C ASN A 419 11.86 2.97 4.83
N ALA A 420 12.06 4.21 4.39
CA ALA A 420 11.08 5.29 4.47
C ALA A 420 10.73 5.81 3.07
N ASN A 421 10.62 4.90 2.08
CA ASN A 421 10.55 5.22 0.64
C ASN A 421 11.85 5.85 0.09
N ASN A 422 12.99 5.50 0.66
CA ASN A 422 14.31 5.88 0.16
C ASN A 422 14.89 4.80 -0.77
N ALA A 423 16.02 5.13 -1.40
CA ALA A 423 16.78 4.23 -2.26
C ALA A 423 17.11 2.92 -1.52
N PRO A 424 17.00 1.75 -2.19
CA PRO A 424 17.27 0.46 -1.56
C PRO A 424 18.76 0.28 -1.22
N PHE A 425 19.62 1.08 -1.82
CA PHE A 425 21.06 1.09 -1.56
C PHE A 425 21.41 1.75 -0.23
N ASN A 426 20.47 2.48 0.38
CA ASN A 426 20.65 3.24 1.62
C ASN A 426 19.73 2.76 2.75
N ALA A 427 19.51 1.44 2.85
CA ALA A 427 18.55 0.85 3.79
C ALA A 427 19.16 0.38 5.13
N THR A 428 20.45 0.66 5.36
CA THR A 428 21.15 0.41 6.63
C THR A 428 22.22 1.50 6.87
N CYS A 429 23.14 1.27 7.81
CA CYS A 429 24.26 2.16 8.08
C CYS A 429 25.27 2.20 6.91
N ASP A 430 25.97 3.33 6.78
CA ASP A 430 26.75 3.63 5.57
C ASP A 430 27.88 2.63 5.26
N GLN A 431 28.44 1.97 6.28
CA GLN A 431 29.47 0.94 6.10
C GLN A 431 28.96 -0.31 5.37
N TYR A 432 27.67 -0.62 5.50
CA TYR A 432 27.06 -1.86 4.99
C TYR A 432 26.13 -1.62 3.79
N ASN A 433 25.91 -0.35 3.42
CA ASN A 433 25.06 0.02 2.29
C ASN A 433 25.59 -0.54 0.96
N LEU A 434 24.67 -1.00 0.11
CA LEU A 434 25.00 -1.58 -1.19
C LEU A 434 25.45 -0.48 -2.16
N SER A 435 26.29 -0.85 -3.13
CA SER A 435 26.62 0.05 -4.24
C SER A 435 25.54 -0.01 -5.32
N GLU A 436 24.93 1.14 -5.63
CA GLU A 436 23.99 1.31 -6.75
C GLU A 436 24.58 0.77 -8.07
N ALA A 437 25.88 0.94 -8.29
CA ALA A 437 26.57 0.53 -9.52
C ALA A 437 26.54 -0.99 -9.78
N MET A 438 26.15 -1.82 -8.80
CA MET A 438 25.94 -3.26 -8.98
C MET A 438 24.63 -3.59 -9.71
N TYR A 439 23.73 -2.62 -9.86
CA TYR A 439 22.40 -2.81 -10.40
C TYR A 439 22.22 -2.00 -11.70
N HIS A 440 21.59 -2.61 -12.69
CA HIS A 440 21.35 -1.93 -13.96
C HIS A 440 20.18 -0.94 -13.81
N ARG A 441 20.34 0.29 -14.32
CA ARG A 441 19.31 1.35 -14.22
C ARG A 441 17.91 0.94 -14.71
N HIS A 442 17.83 0.05 -15.71
CA HIS A 442 16.56 -0.48 -16.24
C HIS A 442 15.78 -1.38 -15.27
N MET A 443 16.33 -1.71 -14.11
CA MET A 443 15.56 -2.33 -13.02
C MET A 443 14.65 -1.30 -12.33
N GLY A 444 14.93 -0.01 -12.49
CA GLY A 444 14.07 1.08 -12.02
C GLY A 444 14.09 1.27 -10.50
N PHE A 445 15.16 0.87 -9.81
CA PHE A 445 15.30 1.20 -8.40
C PHE A 445 15.35 2.73 -8.20
N TRP A 446 14.79 3.21 -7.08
CA TRP A 446 14.98 4.61 -6.71
C TRP A 446 16.42 4.86 -6.29
N THR A 447 16.93 6.04 -6.62
CA THR A 447 18.32 6.43 -6.38
C THR A 447 18.44 7.61 -5.41
N HIS A 448 17.32 8.05 -4.83
CA HIS A 448 17.27 9.20 -3.94
C HIS A 448 16.78 8.81 -2.54
N ASP A 449 17.28 9.54 -1.55
CA ASP A 449 16.77 9.54 -0.19
C ASP A 449 15.75 10.67 -0.01
N ASN A 450 15.11 10.70 1.16
CA ASN A 450 14.15 11.73 1.53
C ASN A 450 14.32 12.18 2.98
N ASN A 451 13.60 13.23 3.37
CA ASN A 451 13.66 13.81 4.72
C ASN A 451 13.45 12.77 5.83
N ARG A 452 12.49 11.84 5.69
CA ARG A 452 12.23 10.80 6.69
C ARG A 452 13.40 9.85 6.85
N SER A 453 13.97 9.38 5.75
CA SER A 453 15.14 8.48 5.77
C SER A 453 16.39 9.13 6.37
N ILE A 454 16.65 10.40 6.06
CA ILE A 454 17.77 11.13 6.64
C ILE A 454 17.53 11.39 8.14
N ARG A 455 16.30 11.77 8.51
CA ARG A 455 15.96 11.98 9.93
C ARG A 455 16.13 10.69 10.73
N PHE A 456 15.68 9.55 10.20
CA PHE A 456 15.91 8.23 10.81
C PHE A 456 17.40 7.96 11.03
N LYS A 457 18.24 8.15 9.99
CA LYS A 457 19.69 7.96 10.10
C LYS A 457 20.31 8.88 11.17
N ASN A 458 19.93 10.16 11.21
CA ASN A 458 20.42 11.11 12.21
C ASN A 458 20.09 10.60 13.63
N LEU A 459 18.82 10.27 13.91
CA LEU A 459 18.37 9.80 15.23
C LEU A 459 19.08 8.52 15.68
N VAL A 460 19.24 7.54 14.78
CA VAL A 460 19.93 6.28 15.11
C VAL A 460 21.43 6.50 15.32
N SER A 461 22.06 7.43 14.60
CA SER A 461 23.49 7.73 14.74
C SER A 461 23.86 8.49 16.02
N GLU A 462 22.88 9.14 16.65
CA GLU A 462 23.06 9.92 17.89
C GLU A 462 23.07 9.04 19.15
N VAL A 463 22.74 7.76 19.03
CA VAL A 463 22.67 6.81 20.13
C VAL A 463 23.64 5.64 19.95
N SER A 464 24.13 5.09 21.06
CA SER A 464 24.94 3.87 21.05
C SER A 464 24.09 2.60 21.15
N GLN A 465 22.92 2.70 21.78
CA GLN A 465 21.94 1.62 21.90
C GLN A 465 20.52 2.19 21.85
N VAL A 466 19.56 1.37 21.44
CA VAL A 466 18.14 1.71 21.35
C VAL A 466 17.34 0.83 22.32
N ASP A 467 16.75 1.43 23.35
CA ASP A 467 15.73 0.76 24.16
C ASP A 467 14.33 0.90 23.52
N TRP A 468 13.33 0.27 24.14
CA TRP A 468 11.96 0.28 23.61
C TRP A 468 11.35 1.69 23.53
N GLU A 469 11.68 2.58 24.47
CA GLU A 469 11.13 3.94 24.48
C GLU A 469 11.81 4.81 23.42
N MET A 470 13.12 4.69 23.22
CA MET A 470 13.82 5.33 22.12
C MET A 470 13.33 4.82 20.76
N PHE A 471 13.08 3.52 20.63
CA PHE A 471 12.48 2.94 19.41
C PHE A 471 11.15 3.60 19.05
N LYS A 472 10.27 3.77 20.05
CA LYS A 472 9.00 4.51 19.89
C LYS A 472 9.22 5.99 19.61
N ALA A 473 10.17 6.64 20.28
CA ALA A 473 10.48 8.05 20.04
C ALA A 473 10.92 8.30 18.60
N ILE A 474 11.74 7.40 18.01
CA ILE A 474 12.12 7.46 16.60
C ILE A 474 10.89 7.37 15.69
N LYS A 475 9.99 6.41 15.93
CA LYS A 475 8.75 6.26 15.14
C LYS A 475 7.90 7.54 15.15
N TRP A 476 7.84 8.21 16.30
CA TRP A 476 6.96 9.34 16.55
C TRP A 476 7.61 10.71 16.33
N ASP A 477 8.84 10.75 15.80
CA ASP A 477 9.55 11.99 15.53
C ASP A 477 8.85 12.84 14.45
N GLN A 478 8.70 14.13 14.75
CA GLN A 478 8.00 15.12 13.92
C GLN A 478 8.94 16.19 13.36
N HIS A 479 10.26 15.99 13.41
CA HIS A 479 11.22 17.00 12.96
C HIS A 479 11.72 16.73 11.54
N LEU A 480 11.91 17.79 10.75
CA LEU A 480 12.63 17.69 9.48
C LEU A 480 14.15 17.72 9.70
N PRO A 481 14.94 17.02 8.87
CA PRO A 481 16.40 17.07 8.95
C PRO A 481 16.98 18.31 8.26
N GLU A 482 17.76 19.12 8.98
CA GLU A 482 18.45 20.29 8.41
C GLU A 482 19.48 19.93 7.32
N ASN A 483 20.05 18.72 7.39
CA ASN A 483 21.16 18.31 6.53
C ASN A 483 20.74 17.82 5.13
N HIS A 484 19.45 17.60 4.86
CA HIS A 484 18.98 17.07 3.58
C HIS A 484 18.99 18.12 2.46
N VAL A 485 19.26 17.69 1.21
CA VAL A 485 19.42 18.58 0.05
C VAL A 485 18.17 19.43 -0.22
N PHE A 486 16.99 18.83 -0.07
CA PHE A 486 15.73 19.54 -0.24
C PHE A 486 15.57 20.68 0.77
N ILE A 487 15.83 20.41 2.06
CA ILE A 487 15.72 21.42 3.12
C ILE A 487 16.73 22.54 2.91
N LYS A 488 18.00 22.20 2.60
CA LYS A 488 19.03 23.16 2.25
C LYS A 488 18.65 24.05 1.05
N SER A 489 18.00 23.48 0.04
CA SER A 489 17.58 24.22 -1.15
C SER A 489 16.48 25.24 -0.89
N MET A 490 15.70 25.05 0.18
CA MET A 490 14.64 25.95 0.62
C MET A 490 15.12 27.00 1.64
N GLN A 491 16.34 26.83 2.16
CA GLN A 491 16.86 27.59 3.30
C GLN A 491 16.93 29.09 3.06
N ASN A 492 17.13 29.54 1.81
CA ASN A 492 17.20 30.98 1.52
C ASN A 492 15.90 31.73 1.91
N GLY A 493 14.75 31.06 1.82
CA GLY A 493 13.47 31.59 2.30
C GLY A 493 13.40 31.70 3.81
N TYR A 494 13.97 30.71 4.50
CA TYR A 494 13.99 30.63 5.95
C TYR A 494 15.02 31.58 6.60
N THR A 495 15.97 32.08 5.80
CA THR A 495 16.99 33.04 6.21
C THR A 495 16.87 34.39 5.50
N LEU A 496 15.68 34.77 5.01
CA LEU A 496 15.47 36.06 4.36
C LEU A 496 15.80 37.23 5.30
N ASP A 497 16.43 38.27 4.76
CA ASP A 497 16.75 39.48 5.50
C ASP A 497 15.52 40.37 5.64
N ALA A 498 14.92 40.38 6.84
CA ALA A 498 13.73 41.16 7.16
C ALA A 498 13.89 42.67 6.89
N THR A 499 15.12 43.21 6.98
CA THR A 499 15.38 44.64 6.76
C THR A 499 15.16 45.08 5.32
N LYS A 500 15.23 44.14 4.36
CA LYS A 500 14.96 44.40 2.93
C LYS A 500 13.47 44.43 2.60
N TYR A 501 12.63 43.89 3.47
CA TYR A 501 11.19 43.70 3.21
C TYR A 501 10.35 44.17 4.41
N PRO A 502 10.36 45.48 4.75
CA PRO A 502 9.74 45.99 5.98
C PRO A 502 8.24 45.67 6.12
N GLU A 503 7.51 45.56 5.01
CA GLU A 503 6.07 45.23 5.00
C GLU A 503 5.75 43.79 5.47
N ILE A 504 6.73 42.88 5.41
CA ILE A 504 6.59 41.47 5.82
C ILE A 504 7.67 41.05 6.82
N ALA A 505 8.35 42.00 7.46
CA ALA A 505 9.48 41.74 8.35
C ALA A 505 9.09 40.81 9.52
N ASP A 506 7.94 41.07 10.14
CA ASP A 506 7.32 40.23 11.18
C ASP A 506 7.07 38.79 10.71
N ALA A 507 6.59 38.60 9.47
CA ALA A 507 6.34 37.28 8.90
C ALA A 507 7.63 36.53 8.54
N ILE A 508 8.66 37.25 8.08
CA ILE A 508 10.00 36.70 7.88
C ILE A 508 10.57 36.23 9.23
N GLU A 509 10.41 37.01 10.30
CA GLU A 509 10.86 36.63 11.65
C GLU A 509 10.15 35.39 12.19
N VAL A 510 8.85 35.19 11.90
CA VAL A 510 8.14 33.96 12.28
C VAL A 510 8.76 32.73 11.62
N ILE A 511 9.03 32.81 10.32
CA ILE A 511 9.64 31.69 9.59
C ILE A 511 11.07 31.43 10.09
N ALA A 512 11.86 32.47 10.33
CA ALA A 512 13.24 32.34 10.80
C ALA A 512 13.35 31.72 12.22
N LYS A 513 12.29 31.80 13.03
CA LYS A 513 12.20 31.17 14.35
C LYS A 513 11.78 29.70 14.31
N TRP A 514 11.25 29.22 13.19
CA TRP A 514 10.82 27.83 13.08
C TRP A 514 12.03 26.90 13.14
N ASP A 515 11.98 25.95 14.06
CA ASP A 515 13.03 25.00 14.41
C ASP A 515 12.85 23.64 13.70
N TYR A 516 12.08 23.62 12.62
CA TYR A 516 11.75 22.43 11.84
C TYR A 516 10.91 21.37 12.58
N ASP A 517 10.43 21.68 13.78
CA ASP A 517 9.49 20.86 14.52
C ASP A 517 8.07 21.02 13.94
N MET A 518 7.39 19.90 13.73
CA MET A 518 6.00 19.84 13.29
C MET A 518 5.05 19.32 14.37
N THR A 519 5.42 19.41 15.65
CA THR A 519 4.50 19.10 16.75
C THR A 519 3.25 19.98 16.70
N ALA A 520 2.13 19.44 17.18
CA ALA A 520 0.85 20.15 17.22
C ALA A 520 0.90 21.44 18.06
N THR A 521 1.88 21.58 18.95
CA THR A 521 2.06 22.73 19.83
C THR A 521 3.02 23.79 19.27
N ASN A 522 3.76 23.51 18.19
CA ASN A 522 4.70 24.47 17.62
C ASN A 522 3.95 25.70 17.07
N MET A 523 4.43 26.89 17.40
CA MET A 523 3.74 28.16 17.13
C MET A 523 4.07 28.74 15.74
N GLN A 524 5.19 28.33 15.15
CA GLN A 524 5.69 28.83 13.87
C GLN A 524 5.39 27.86 12.71
N ALA A 525 5.27 26.56 13.01
CA ALA A 525 5.11 25.48 12.02
C ALA A 525 3.92 25.69 11.06
N ALA A 526 2.77 26.16 11.55
CA ALA A 526 1.61 26.42 10.69
C ALA A 526 1.93 27.44 9.58
N PHE A 527 2.53 28.56 9.96
CA PHE A 527 2.88 29.64 9.03
C PHE A 527 3.98 29.20 8.06
N ALA A 528 5.04 28.55 8.59
CA ALA A 528 6.16 28.07 7.80
C ALA A 528 5.73 27.01 6.78
N TYR A 529 4.91 26.04 7.19
CA TYR A 529 4.44 24.98 6.29
C TYR A 529 3.43 25.48 5.26
N ALA A 530 2.47 26.33 5.64
CA ALA A 530 1.55 26.95 4.68
C ALA A 530 2.30 27.76 3.61
N THR A 531 3.33 28.52 4.01
CA THR A 531 4.21 29.25 3.08
C THR A 531 4.96 28.28 2.16
N THR A 532 5.56 27.24 2.73
CA THR A 532 6.30 26.22 1.98
C THR A 532 5.42 25.50 0.96
N GLN A 533 4.18 25.14 1.32
CA GLN A 533 3.22 24.53 0.38
C GLN A 533 2.89 25.44 -0.80
N LYS A 534 2.79 26.76 -0.61
CA LYS A 534 2.57 27.71 -1.72
C LYS A 534 3.75 27.73 -2.67
N VAL A 535 4.98 27.72 -2.14
CA VAL A 535 6.20 27.63 -2.96
C VAL A 535 6.20 26.32 -3.75
N LEU A 536 5.95 25.18 -3.10
CA LEU A 536 5.92 23.87 -3.76
C LEU A 536 4.84 23.78 -4.84
N LYS A 537 3.63 24.30 -4.58
CA LYS A 537 2.54 24.37 -5.56
C LYS A 537 2.91 25.22 -6.77
N ARG A 538 3.66 26.31 -6.58
CA ARG A 538 4.11 27.19 -7.67
C ARG A 538 5.22 26.59 -8.51
N VAL A 539 6.17 25.90 -7.87
CA VAL A 539 7.29 25.25 -8.57
C VAL A 539 6.82 23.99 -9.30
N GLY A 540 5.83 23.28 -8.76
CA GLY A 540 5.22 22.11 -9.40
C GLY A 540 6.13 20.88 -9.48
N LYS A 541 7.27 20.88 -8.76
CA LYS A 541 8.30 19.83 -8.80
C LYS A 541 8.62 19.25 -7.42
N ARG A 542 7.61 18.88 -6.63
CA ARG A 542 7.85 18.39 -5.25
C ARG A 542 8.73 17.13 -5.25
N SER A 543 8.47 16.18 -6.14
CA SER A 543 9.21 14.91 -6.18
C SER A 543 10.64 15.08 -6.71
N GLU A 544 10.85 15.84 -7.78
CA GLU A 544 12.20 16.09 -8.33
C GLU A 544 13.05 16.92 -7.36
N ALA A 545 12.43 17.84 -6.64
CA ALA A 545 13.11 18.66 -5.64
C ALA A 545 13.67 17.85 -4.47
N VAL A 546 13.01 16.74 -4.10
CA VAL A 546 13.51 15.86 -3.03
C VAL A 546 14.85 15.25 -3.41
N ALA A 547 15.04 14.90 -4.69
CA ALA A 547 16.27 14.31 -5.20
C ALA A 547 17.38 15.35 -5.47
N ASP A 548 17.05 16.44 -6.18
CA ASP A 548 18.05 17.35 -6.73
C ASP A 548 18.17 18.69 -5.98
N GLY A 549 17.29 18.91 -4.99
CA GLY A 549 16.99 20.24 -4.48
C GLY A 549 16.18 21.07 -5.49
N LEU A 550 15.71 22.24 -5.07
CA LEU A 550 15.09 23.20 -5.97
C LEU A 550 15.67 24.60 -5.81
N TYR A 551 15.74 25.35 -6.90
CA TYR A 551 15.99 26.78 -6.81
C TYR A 551 14.68 27.53 -6.55
N VAL A 552 14.62 28.27 -5.46
CA VAL A 552 13.55 29.22 -5.16
C VAL A 552 14.13 30.61 -5.07
N SER A 553 13.62 31.55 -5.86
CA SER A 553 14.07 32.94 -5.78
C SER A 553 13.52 33.63 -4.54
N ASP A 554 14.28 34.60 -4.00
CA ASP A 554 13.82 35.44 -2.89
C ASP A 554 12.47 36.10 -3.20
N ALA A 555 12.25 36.52 -4.46
CA ALA A 555 10.98 37.09 -4.90
C ALA A 555 9.80 36.10 -4.75
N MET A 556 10.02 34.80 -5.02
CA MET A 556 8.99 33.78 -4.85
C MET A 556 8.67 33.55 -3.38
N TRP A 557 9.70 33.52 -2.52
CA TRP A 557 9.52 33.45 -1.08
C TRP A 557 8.79 34.66 -0.54
N VAL A 558 9.21 35.87 -0.89
CA VAL A 558 8.57 37.13 -0.49
C VAL A 558 7.08 37.14 -0.86
N GLU A 559 6.73 36.70 -2.08
CA GLU A 559 5.33 36.60 -2.50
C GLU A 559 4.54 35.56 -1.67
N ALA A 560 5.12 34.38 -1.44
CA ALA A 560 4.48 33.33 -0.64
C ALA A 560 4.30 33.77 0.83
N ILE A 561 5.28 34.44 1.41
CA ILE A 561 5.25 34.97 2.79
C ILE A 561 4.21 36.06 2.90
N ALA A 562 4.21 37.04 1.98
CA ALA A 562 3.22 38.11 1.96
C ALA A 562 1.80 37.55 1.86
N LYS A 563 1.58 36.55 0.99
CA LYS A 563 0.27 35.93 0.83
C LYS A 563 -0.17 35.15 2.07
N THR A 564 0.75 34.39 2.68
CA THR A 564 0.46 33.64 3.91
C THR A 564 0.19 34.59 5.08
N LYS A 565 0.92 35.71 5.17
CA LYS A 565 0.66 36.80 6.12
C LYS A 565 -0.76 37.34 6.01
N GLU A 566 -1.21 37.69 4.80
CA GLU A 566 -2.57 38.16 4.55
C GLU A 566 -3.62 37.15 5.05
N GLU A 567 -3.45 35.87 4.70
CA GLU A 567 -4.39 34.81 5.05
C GLU A 567 -4.40 34.53 6.57
N PHE A 568 -3.25 34.51 7.23
CA PHE A 568 -3.17 34.31 8.69
C PHE A 568 -3.75 35.50 9.47
N LEU A 569 -3.47 36.74 9.05
CA LEU A 569 -4.09 37.92 9.66
C LEU A 569 -5.60 37.93 9.44
N HIS A 570 -6.09 37.50 8.28
CA HIS A 570 -7.52 37.37 8.01
C HIS A 570 -8.22 36.36 8.92
N HIS A 571 -7.65 35.15 9.06
CA HIS A 571 -8.29 34.05 9.81
C HIS A 571 -8.05 34.10 11.31
N PHE A 572 -6.89 34.59 11.76
CA PHE A 572 -6.46 34.48 13.15
C PHE A 572 -6.13 35.83 13.81
N GLY A 573 -5.95 36.90 13.02
CA GLY A 573 -5.48 38.20 13.52
C GLY A 573 -4.02 38.21 14.00
N LYS A 574 -3.29 37.11 13.80
CA LYS A 574 -1.89 36.91 14.23
C LYS A 574 -1.20 35.90 13.32
N LEU A 575 0.13 35.90 13.34
CA LEU A 575 0.95 35.03 12.48
C LEU A 575 1.34 33.71 13.15
N GLU A 576 1.32 33.66 14.48
CA GLU A 576 1.71 32.49 15.27
C GLU A 576 0.50 31.86 15.95
N VAL A 577 0.25 30.60 15.62
CA VAL A 577 -0.83 29.76 16.16
C VAL A 577 -0.27 28.36 16.38
N PRO A 578 -0.73 27.63 17.41
CA PRO A 578 -0.37 26.23 17.57
C PRO A 578 -0.71 25.46 16.29
N TYR A 579 0.23 24.66 15.78
CA TYR A 579 0.03 23.96 14.51
C TYR A 579 -1.23 23.09 14.49
N GLY A 580 -1.55 22.41 15.58
CA GLY A 580 -2.74 21.60 15.73
C GLY A 580 -4.07 22.38 15.80
N ASP A 581 -4.03 23.72 15.97
CA ASP A 581 -5.23 24.55 15.81
C ASP A 581 -5.58 24.75 14.32
N VAL A 582 -4.62 24.52 13.43
CA VAL A 582 -4.74 24.64 11.98
C VAL A 582 -4.89 23.28 11.33
N GLN A 583 -4.03 22.31 11.71
CA GLN A 583 -4.05 20.96 11.19
C GLN A 583 -4.90 20.05 12.07
N THR A 584 -6.00 19.56 11.51
CA THR A 584 -6.99 18.75 12.24
C THR A 584 -7.34 17.48 11.48
N PHE A 585 -7.81 16.48 12.21
CA PHE A 585 -8.49 15.33 11.64
C PHE A 585 -9.90 15.27 12.23
N THR A 586 -10.91 15.28 11.36
CA THR A 586 -12.33 15.36 11.71
C THR A 586 -13.10 14.16 11.15
N ARG A 587 -13.84 13.46 12.02
CA ARG A 587 -14.60 12.28 11.65
C ARG A 587 -15.89 12.17 12.48
N SER A 588 -17.05 12.16 11.83
CA SER A 588 -18.39 12.17 12.47
C SER A 588 -18.55 13.24 13.57
N GLY A 589 -18.04 14.46 13.34
CA GLY A 589 -18.14 15.58 14.28
C GLY A 589 -17.14 15.57 15.44
N LYS A 590 -16.33 14.51 15.59
CA LYS A 590 -15.14 14.51 16.46
C LYS A 590 -13.98 15.14 15.69
N THR A 591 -13.25 16.06 16.31
CA THR A 591 -12.06 16.69 15.73
C THR A 591 -10.90 16.56 16.71
N VAL A 592 -9.75 16.09 16.22
CA VAL A 592 -8.48 16.04 16.97
C VAL A 592 -7.43 16.93 16.30
N LYS A 593 -6.49 17.42 17.12
CA LYS A 593 -5.40 18.29 16.68
C LYS A 593 -4.20 17.44 16.28
N MET A 594 -3.65 17.67 15.09
CA MET A 594 -2.64 16.79 14.50
C MET A 594 -1.31 17.52 14.33
N GLY A 595 -0.22 16.88 14.74
CA GLY A 595 1.14 17.26 14.32
C GLY A 595 1.57 16.51 13.06
N GLY A 596 2.81 16.74 12.63
CA GLY A 596 3.43 16.05 11.50
C GLY A 596 3.04 16.59 10.12
N ILE A 597 3.76 16.11 9.12
CA ILE A 597 3.61 16.36 7.68
C ILE A 597 4.00 15.09 6.90
N PRO A 598 3.80 14.97 5.58
CA PRO A 598 4.19 13.74 4.86
C PRO A 598 5.70 13.42 4.91
N ASP A 599 6.52 14.43 5.19
CA ASP A 599 7.98 14.37 5.10
C ASP A 599 8.68 14.15 6.46
N VAL A 600 7.94 13.81 7.54
CA VAL A 600 8.50 13.44 8.87
C VAL A 600 8.05 12.02 9.28
N LEU A 601 8.70 11.41 10.28
CA LEU A 601 8.47 10.00 10.62
C LEU A 601 7.06 9.74 11.17
N ALA A 602 6.52 10.65 11.99
CA ALA A 602 5.09 10.70 12.34
C ALA A 602 4.31 11.45 11.26
N ALA A 603 4.00 10.74 10.16
CA ALA A 603 3.50 11.39 8.96
C ALA A 603 2.04 11.83 9.10
N CYS A 604 1.71 13.00 8.56
CA CYS A 604 0.34 13.49 8.43
C CYS A 604 0.19 14.24 7.11
N ALA A 605 -0.79 13.90 6.28
CA ALA A 605 -0.98 14.47 4.95
C ALA A 605 -2.17 15.42 4.93
N SER A 606 -1.91 16.70 4.68
CA SER A 606 -2.90 17.76 4.61
C SER A 606 -2.45 18.86 3.64
N ASP A 607 -3.40 19.65 3.16
CA ASP A 607 -3.18 20.82 2.33
C ASP A 607 -3.78 22.06 2.98
N TRP A 608 -3.05 23.18 2.94
CA TRP A 608 -3.55 24.48 3.38
C TRP A 608 -4.71 24.94 2.48
N ASP A 609 -5.87 25.16 3.10
CA ASP A 609 -7.03 25.79 2.48
C ASP A 609 -7.13 27.25 2.92
N ALA A 610 -6.74 28.15 2.01
CA ALA A 610 -6.80 29.59 2.22
C ALA A 610 -8.21 30.13 2.48
N LYS A 611 -9.27 29.42 2.10
CA LYS A 611 -10.66 29.85 2.34
C LYS A 611 -11.10 29.62 3.77
N THR A 612 -10.63 28.54 4.39
CA THR A 612 -11.06 28.12 5.73
C THR A 612 -10.01 28.41 6.80
N GLY A 613 -8.75 28.63 6.41
CA GLY A 613 -7.63 28.76 7.34
C GLY A 613 -7.30 27.43 8.02
N LYS A 614 -7.58 26.30 7.36
CA LYS A 614 -7.43 24.96 7.94
C LYS A 614 -6.62 24.05 7.03
N MET A 615 -6.07 23.00 7.65
CA MET A 615 -5.42 21.87 7.00
C MET A 615 -6.13 20.60 7.49
N GLU A 616 -7.02 20.04 6.68
CA GLU A 616 -7.68 18.79 7.05
C GLU A 616 -6.80 17.61 6.66
N ALA A 617 -6.46 16.78 7.65
CA ALA A 617 -5.65 15.59 7.47
C ALA A 617 -6.45 14.49 6.76
N GLN A 618 -5.89 13.96 5.68
CA GLN A 618 -6.54 12.96 4.81
C GLN A 618 -5.78 11.63 4.76
N GLY A 619 -4.58 11.57 5.33
CA GLY A 619 -3.74 10.39 5.42
C GLY A 619 -2.49 10.67 6.24
N GLY A 620 -1.51 9.78 6.19
CA GLY A 620 -0.34 9.79 7.08
C GLY A 620 -0.26 8.48 7.84
N ASP A 621 0.19 8.49 9.08
CA ASP A 621 0.19 7.30 9.94
C ASP A 621 -1.21 6.67 10.01
N THR A 622 -1.40 5.51 9.37
CA THR A 622 -2.71 4.82 9.29
C THR A 622 -2.77 3.65 10.25
N TYR A 623 -2.27 2.50 9.82
CA TYR A 623 -1.95 1.40 10.70
C TYR A 623 -0.54 1.60 11.25
N VAL A 624 -0.39 1.45 12.55
CA VAL A 624 0.92 1.32 13.20
C VAL A 624 0.91 0.02 13.99
N GLN A 625 1.93 -0.81 13.83
CA GLN A 625 2.22 -1.91 14.73
C GLN A 625 3.68 -1.85 15.14
N LEU A 626 3.92 -1.84 16.45
CA LEU A 626 5.25 -1.91 17.03
C LEU A 626 5.37 -3.25 17.74
N THR A 627 6.36 -4.04 17.35
CA THR A 627 6.56 -5.37 17.89
C THR A 627 7.95 -5.49 18.50
N ARG A 628 8.01 -6.05 19.71
CA ARG A 628 9.26 -6.50 20.34
C ARG A 628 9.24 -8.02 20.45
N PHE A 629 10.11 -8.66 19.69
CA PHE A 629 10.34 -10.10 19.75
C PHE A 629 11.42 -10.41 20.78
N SER A 630 11.08 -11.25 21.75
CA SER A 630 12.03 -11.82 22.69
C SER A 630 12.35 -13.26 22.31
N LYS A 631 13.56 -13.73 22.65
CA LYS A 631 13.96 -15.13 22.42
C LYS A 631 13.02 -16.12 23.11
N ASP A 632 12.55 -15.75 24.29
CA ASP A 632 11.70 -16.56 25.15
C ASP A 632 10.29 -15.97 25.24
N GLY A 633 9.29 -16.71 24.77
CA GLY A 633 7.87 -16.34 24.90
C GLY A 633 7.29 -15.55 23.73
N PRO A 634 6.01 -15.16 23.84
CA PRO A 634 5.31 -14.44 22.77
C PRO A 634 5.83 -13.01 22.61
N PRO A 635 5.72 -12.42 21.40
CA PRO A 635 6.11 -11.05 21.18
C PRO A 635 5.23 -10.08 21.98
N TYR A 636 5.83 -8.97 22.40
CA TYR A 636 5.07 -7.82 22.88
C TYR A 636 4.63 -6.97 21.69
N ILE A 637 3.32 -6.76 21.53
CA ILE A 637 2.75 -6.04 20.39
C ILE A 637 1.95 -4.83 20.88
N GLU A 638 2.17 -3.69 20.23
CA GLU A 638 1.35 -2.49 20.33
C GLU A 638 0.84 -2.10 18.95
N SER A 639 -0.40 -1.62 18.83
CA SER A 639 -0.95 -1.15 17.55
C SER A 639 -1.78 0.12 17.65
N LEU A 640 -2.09 0.72 16.50
CA LEU A 640 -2.97 1.87 16.33
C LEU A 640 -3.62 1.79 14.94
N MET A 641 -4.90 2.15 14.85
CA MET A 641 -5.61 2.40 13.60
C MET A 641 -6.15 3.83 13.60
N ALA A 642 -5.63 4.71 12.76
CA ALA A 642 -5.87 6.16 12.76
C ALA A 642 -7.32 6.59 12.94
N GLY A 643 -8.23 6.01 12.15
CA GLY A 643 -9.66 6.31 12.20
C GLY A 643 -10.44 5.42 13.17
N GLY A 644 -9.90 4.31 13.65
CA GLY A 644 -10.69 3.21 14.21
C GLY A 644 -10.89 2.07 13.21
N ASN A 645 -11.48 0.96 13.66
CA ASN A 645 -11.50 -0.30 12.92
C ASN A 645 -12.76 -0.54 12.07
N SER A 646 -13.57 0.48 11.80
CA SER A 646 -14.76 0.38 10.93
C SER A 646 -14.93 1.62 10.03
N ASP A 647 -15.46 1.42 8.82
CA ASP A 647 -15.81 2.49 7.89
C ASP A 647 -17.27 2.95 8.00
N ARG A 648 -18.03 2.39 8.94
CA ARG A 648 -19.45 2.70 9.16
C ARG A 648 -19.60 3.88 10.11
N PRO A 649 -20.20 5.01 9.69
CA PRO A 649 -20.30 6.20 10.53
C PRO A 649 -21.08 6.02 11.84
N ASP A 650 -21.92 4.99 11.92
CA ASP A 650 -22.71 4.61 13.10
C ASP A 650 -22.02 3.59 14.01
N SER A 651 -20.86 3.06 13.63
CA SER A 651 -20.06 2.17 14.47
C SER A 651 -19.38 2.96 15.60
N PRO A 652 -19.35 2.45 16.85
CA PRO A 652 -18.54 3.05 17.91
C PRO A 652 -17.04 3.01 17.59
N HIS A 653 -16.61 2.09 16.71
CA HIS A 653 -15.23 1.91 16.29
C HIS A 653 -14.88 2.69 15.02
N PHE A 654 -15.69 3.69 14.66
CA PHE A 654 -15.48 4.56 13.52
C PHE A 654 -14.53 5.73 13.79
N ASN A 655 -14.34 6.13 15.05
CA ASN A 655 -13.50 7.29 15.43
C ASN A 655 -12.90 7.19 16.85
N ASP A 656 -12.88 6.00 17.44
CA ASP A 656 -12.47 5.73 18.82
C ASP A 656 -10.95 5.80 19.05
N GLN A 657 -10.14 5.67 17.99
CA GLN A 657 -8.67 5.73 18.06
C GLN A 657 -8.08 7.09 17.64
N MET A 658 -8.89 8.08 17.26
CA MET A 658 -8.39 9.39 16.82
C MET A 658 -7.58 10.13 17.89
N ASP A 659 -7.97 10.05 19.16
CA ASP A 659 -7.24 10.72 20.25
C ASP A 659 -5.88 10.04 20.47
N MET A 660 -5.83 8.72 20.29
CA MET A 660 -4.58 7.96 20.37
C MET A 660 -3.64 8.35 19.23
N LEU A 661 -4.15 8.49 18.01
CA LEU A 661 -3.38 8.99 16.88
C LEU A 661 -2.79 10.38 17.17
N ALA A 662 -3.63 11.33 17.60
CA ALA A 662 -3.19 12.68 17.92
C ALA A 662 -2.18 12.74 19.08
N GLY A 663 -2.30 11.82 20.04
CA GLY A 663 -1.42 11.70 21.21
C GLY A 663 -0.23 10.74 21.02
N HIS A 664 -0.04 10.16 19.84
CA HIS A 664 0.97 9.13 19.56
C HIS A 664 0.91 7.93 20.54
N GLN A 665 -0.29 7.51 20.90
CA GLN A 665 -0.55 6.38 21.78
C GLN A 665 -0.91 5.14 20.98
N THR A 666 -0.59 3.99 21.56
CA THR A 666 -0.87 2.67 21.00
C THR A 666 -1.63 1.82 22.00
N LYS A 667 -2.41 0.86 21.51
CA LYS A 667 -3.09 -0.15 22.32
C LYS A 667 -2.23 -1.41 22.37
N LYS A 668 -2.19 -2.07 23.53
CA LYS A 668 -1.52 -3.36 23.66
C LYS A 668 -2.35 -4.43 22.98
N MET A 669 -1.70 -5.31 22.25
CA MET A 669 -2.32 -6.43 21.55
C MET A 669 -1.70 -7.76 22.01
N THR A 670 -2.44 -8.85 21.82
CA THR A 670 -1.96 -10.20 22.15
C THR A 670 -2.41 -11.20 21.09
N LEU A 671 -1.55 -12.19 20.85
CA LEU A 671 -1.83 -13.37 20.02
C LEU A 671 -2.39 -14.53 20.85
N ASP A 672 -2.39 -14.40 22.18
CA ASP A 672 -2.84 -15.45 23.10
C ASP A 672 -4.37 -15.58 23.08
N LYS A 673 -4.86 -16.70 22.56
CA LYS A 673 -6.28 -17.03 22.43
C LYS A 673 -7.03 -16.99 23.76
N GLU A 674 -6.43 -17.49 24.85
CA GLU A 674 -7.10 -17.53 26.16
C GLU A 674 -7.26 -16.12 26.72
N GLU A 675 -6.21 -15.29 26.60
CA GLU A 675 -6.25 -13.90 27.05
C GLU A 675 -7.23 -13.06 26.23
N VAL A 676 -7.27 -13.25 24.90
CA VAL A 676 -8.26 -12.58 24.04
C VAL A 676 -9.67 -12.94 24.48
N LEU A 677 -9.99 -14.23 24.63
CA LEU A 677 -11.34 -14.66 25.02
C LEU A 677 -11.73 -14.16 26.41
N ARG A 678 -10.75 -14.05 27.33
CA ARG A 678 -10.97 -13.53 28.68
C ARG A 678 -11.27 -12.03 28.70
N THR A 679 -10.67 -11.26 27.79
CA THR A 679 -10.77 -9.79 27.76
C THR A 679 -11.75 -9.24 26.71
N ALA A 680 -12.24 -10.08 25.81
CA ALA A 680 -13.17 -9.70 24.75
C ALA A 680 -14.42 -8.99 25.27
N LYS A 681 -14.83 -7.93 24.58
CA LYS A 681 -16.09 -7.22 24.85
C LYS A 681 -17.29 -7.99 24.34
N THR A 682 -17.13 -8.64 23.21
CA THR A 682 -18.16 -9.50 22.63
C THR A 682 -17.52 -10.76 22.04
N THR A 683 -18.26 -11.85 22.08
CA THR A 683 -17.88 -13.12 21.46
C THR A 683 -19.12 -13.73 20.83
N TYR A 684 -19.01 -14.16 19.59
CA TYR A 684 -20.12 -14.75 18.85
C TYR A 684 -19.61 -15.74 17.80
N HIS A 685 -20.54 -16.52 17.27
CA HIS A 685 -20.34 -17.34 16.09
C HIS A 685 -20.97 -16.63 14.89
N PRO A 686 -20.28 -16.53 13.75
CA PRO A 686 -20.90 -16.02 12.53
C PRO A 686 -21.98 -17.00 12.04
N GLU A 687 -22.92 -16.51 11.22
CA GLU A 687 -24.10 -17.30 10.79
C GLU A 687 -24.00 -17.87 9.38
#